data_AF-A0A4V4IZ31-F1
#
_entry.id   AF-A0A4V4IZ31-F1
#
_cell.length_a   1.000
_cell.length_b   1.000
_cell.length_c   1.000
_cell.angle_alpha   90.00
_cell.angle_beta   90.00
_cell.angle_gamma   90.00
#
_symmetry.space_group_name_H-M   'P 1'
#
loop_
_entity.id
_entity.type
_entity.pdbx_description
1 polymer ?
#
loop_
_entity_poly.entity_id
_entity_poly.type
_entity_poly.pdbx_seq_one_letter_code
_entity_poly.pdbx_strand_id
1 'polypeptide(L)'
;MASPLVLRAESAAPAVLPEDVMVLNKNGAIETIKQSDWLSTLEAAGILLEKPAVDEAFLNATDLSADIFKSNETLTKRQASCDGTFAVVTDTTQRFVDWDVQMSPVVCAVGDMDINVMKGYTVANAVTITGSGSPTLIADRLTAQFGVQFSRTWTTQSSITTKGTVKDGNCGVMITRPLVTRRYGRTMQGCPGSYKQVGTWMADDHGEGSYAGIDWISGAISMCSKKQGAPPLTHRVEGVRDSQESRRRRTLSQQNQDEETRWACEMGRMFIQGLAVSGMCLTHLASAASTDGLTVNTTSGQLQGFVNQTAPDVRQFLGIPYAQPPVGPLRFAPPQDPVSSQQLINATILPNSCMQQFSNGSTIYTAYEREFLISGGQSEDCLYLSIWTPSLKGIDAKGSPLPVFLYIPGGGFTSGGQNSMYKIPDKWVQRTQSHIVVIMKILDCLINARREYAAFRATQLLLTPSSVEWTSKNIAQFGGDPDRITLWGQSAGGASVANYPYAFADDPIVASLIADSGATGIIAKSDPTHSNFTSLAGLVGCSNLNASAELACVRNVNATTLESALSNYVISKETPAISFTPSDDNITVFTNYTDRLVHGHLAQLPLITGSNTNEGAGFVPFTPSGPGNAALVNTTLSIIACPVARDVARRDLDSTKYPTYRYLYTGNFSNISPVSWFGAFHSAELPLLFGTHDEYGPGNSTSFEYSVSQTMEALWLSFAENPAAGPKRFNTSDGGYFAWPQFKQNASDLVVFAEGGKTLQLATAGPRVDDFCGL
;
A
#
# COMPACT_ATOMS: atom_id res chain seq x y z
N MET A 1 -8.53 40.50 -48.30
CA MET A 1 -7.33 40.80 -47.49
C MET A 1 -7.74 40.68 -46.03
N ALA A 2 -7.03 40.08 -45.09
CA ALA A 2 -5.93 39.11 -45.06
C ALA A 2 -5.60 39.00 -43.56
N SER A 3 -5.64 37.80 -42.96
CA SER A 3 -5.34 37.63 -41.53
C SER A 3 -3.84 37.77 -41.24
N PRO A 4 -3.42 38.30 -40.08
CA PRO A 4 -2.09 38.06 -39.55
C PRO A 4 -2.03 36.69 -38.84
N LEU A 5 -0.93 35.97 -39.04
CA LEU A 5 -0.69 34.62 -38.48
C LEU A 5 -0.53 34.66 -36.95
N VAL A 6 -1.09 33.65 -36.28
CA VAL A 6 -0.62 33.22 -34.96
C VAL A 6 0.43 32.12 -35.19
N LEU A 7 1.71 32.47 -35.06
CA LEU A 7 2.78 31.48 -34.95
C LEU A 7 2.81 30.93 -33.51
N ARG A 8 2.06 29.85 -33.27
CA ARG A 8 2.40 28.93 -32.18
C ARG A 8 3.63 28.14 -32.59
N ALA A 9 4.79 28.51 -32.05
CA ALA A 9 5.89 27.57 -31.96
C ALA A 9 5.62 26.64 -30.76
N GLU A 10 5.11 25.44 -31.05
CA GLU A 10 5.29 24.33 -30.11
C GLU A 10 6.81 24.07 -30.04
N SER A 11 7.41 24.28 -28.87
CA SER A 11 8.77 23.83 -28.63
C SER A 11 8.75 22.30 -28.58
N ALA A 12 9.11 21.66 -29.69
CA ALA A 12 9.26 20.22 -29.75
C ALA A 12 10.21 19.77 -28.63
N ALA A 13 9.79 18.77 -27.85
CA ALA A 13 10.65 18.18 -26.85
C ALA A 13 11.89 17.56 -27.52
N PRO A 14 13.09 17.62 -26.90
CA PRO A 14 14.29 17.03 -27.49
C PRO A 14 14.10 15.52 -27.71
N ALA A 15 14.42 15.05 -28.91
CA ALA A 15 14.49 13.63 -29.20
C ALA A 15 15.84 13.07 -28.75
N VAL A 16 15.85 11.96 -28.02
CA VAL A 16 17.08 11.30 -27.54
C VAL A 16 17.36 10.09 -28.42
N LEU A 17 18.53 10.05 -29.07
CA LEU A 17 19.02 8.89 -29.81
C LEU A 17 19.82 7.95 -28.88
N PRO A 18 20.07 6.68 -29.25
CA PRO A 18 20.80 5.73 -28.41
C PRO A 18 22.21 6.16 -27.99
N GLU A 19 22.86 7.00 -28.80
CA GLU A 19 24.20 7.55 -28.54
C GLU A 19 24.22 8.95 -27.89
N ASP A 20 23.04 9.50 -27.60
CA ASP A 20 22.85 10.81 -26.97
C ASP A 20 22.53 10.68 -25.48
N VAL A 21 22.94 11.68 -24.71
CA VAL A 21 22.55 11.85 -23.31
C VAL A 21 21.99 13.25 -23.08
N MET A 22 20.97 13.35 -22.24
CA MET A 22 20.46 14.62 -21.75
C MET A 22 21.12 14.97 -20.43
N VAL A 23 21.65 16.18 -20.34
CA VAL A 23 22.34 16.71 -19.15
C VAL A 23 21.87 18.12 -18.83
N LEU A 24 22.09 18.53 -17.58
CA LEU A 24 21.93 19.92 -17.14
C LEU A 24 23.26 20.65 -17.30
N ASN A 25 23.24 21.75 -18.04
CA ASN A 25 24.42 22.57 -18.22
C ASN A 25 24.63 23.55 -17.06
N LYS A 26 25.76 24.26 -17.07
CA LYS A 26 26.19 25.15 -15.99
C LYS A 26 25.22 26.31 -15.67
N ASN A 27 24.26 26.57 -16.55
CA ASN A 27 23.22 27.60 -16.37
C ASN A 27 21.87 27.02 -15.93
N GLY A 28 21.79 25.71 -15.62
CA GLY A 28 20.55 25.00 -15.30
C GLY A 28 19.64 24.73 -16.50
N ALA A 29 20.14 24.95 -17.72
CA ALA A 29 19.40 24.65 -18.95
C ALA A 29 19.71 23.23 -19.43
N ILE A 30 18.75 22.64 -20.14
CA ILE A 30 18.83 21.27 -20.67
C ILE A 30 19.58 21.28 -22.00
N GLU A 31 20.55 20.38 -22.15
CA GLU A 31 21.22 20.13 -23.42
C GLU A 31 21.34 18.63 -23.70
N THR A 32 21.24 18.28 -24.98
CA THR A 32 21.50 16.93 -25.49
C THR A 32 22.91 16.91 -26.08
N ILE A 33 23.79 16.08 -25.54
CA ILE A 33 25.19 15.91 -25.98
C ILE A 33 25.47 14.45 -26.29
N LYS A 34 26.55 14.15 -27.04
CA LYS A 34 26.94 12.76 -27.28
C LYS A 34 27.44 12.12 -25.99
N GLN A 35 27.17 10.83 -25.81
CA GLN A 35 27.58 10.08 -24.62
C GLN A 35 29.11 10.14 -24.41
N SER A 36 29.91 10.13 -25.48
CA SER A 36 31.37 10.32 -25.46
C SER A 36 31.81 11.63 -24.78
N ASP A 37 31.08 12.70 -25.04
CA ASP A 37 31.44 14.06 -24.63
C ASP A 37 31.06 14.26 -23.16
N TRP A 38 29.97 13.61 -22.72
CA TRP A 38 29.62 13.52 -21.32
C TRP A 38 30.64 12.70 -20.51
N LEU A 39 30.99 11.49 -20.98
CA LEU A 39 31.94 10.62 -20.27
C LEU A 39 33.33 11.29 -20.14
N SER A 40 33.85 11.88 -21.23
CA SER A 40 35.12 12.62 -21.16
C SER A 40 35.06 13.86 -20.26
N THR A 41 33.89 14.51 -20.13
CA THR A 41 33.67 15.61 -19.16
C THR A 41 33.69 15.10 -17.71
N LEU A 42 33.16 13.90 -17.45
CA LEU A 42 33.22 13.27 -16.12
C LEU A 42 34.66 12.88 -15.74
N GLU A 43 35.41 12.25 -16.65
CA GLU A 43 36.81 11.90 -16.45
C GLU A 43 37.67 13.15 -16.18
N ALA A 44 37.49 14.21 -16.97
CA ALA A 44 38.17 15.49 -16.76
C ALA A 44 37.80 16.16 -15.42
N ALA A 45 36.62 15.85 -14.87
CA ALA A 45 36.18 16.28 -13.53
C ALA A 45 36.63 15.34 -12.39
N GLY A 46 37.38 14.28 -12.69
CA GLY A 46 37.84 13.29 -11.70
C GLY A 46 36.72 12.39 -11.16
N ILE A 47 35.63 12.22 -11.91
CA ILE A 47 34.50 11.34 -11.57
C ILE A 47 34.75 9.98 -12.23
N LEU A 48 34.64 8.90 -11.46
CA LEU A 48 34.81 7.53 -11.97
C LEU A 48 33.60 7.15 -12.84
N LEU A 49 33.84 6.58 -14.02
CA LEU A 49 32.79 6.16 -14.95
C LEU A 49 32.04 4.88 -14.50
N GLU A 50 32.62 4.13 -13.57
CA GLU A 50 32.02 2.93 -12.98
C GLU A 50 32.02 3.01 -11.46
N LYS A 51 31.07 2.30 -10.84
CA LYS A 51 30.94 2.17 -9.38
C LYS A 51 32.19 1.50 -8.79
N PRO A 52 32.98 2.17 -7.94
CA PRO A 52 34.09 1.54 -7.24
C PRO A 52 33.58 0.48 -6.28
N ALA A 53 34.34 -0.61 -6.14
CA ALA A 53 34.08 -1.65 -5.15
C ALA A 53 33.99 -1.04 -3.73
N VAL A 54 33.15 -1.62 -2.88
CA VAL A 54 33.06 -1.23 -1.47
C VAL A 54 34.33 -1.68 -0.75
N ASP A 55 34.95 -0.78 0.02
CA ASP A 55 36.09 -1.13 0.87
C ASP A 55 35.58 -1.81 2.15
N GLU A 56 35.24 -3.10 2.01
CA GLU A 56 34.81 -3.94 3.13
C GLU A 56 35.91 -4.11 4.19
N ALA A 57 37.19 -3.94 3.83
CA ALA A 57 38.29 -4.02 4.79
C ALA A 57 38.31 -2.78 5.71
N PHE A 58 38.08 -1.58 5.15
CA PHE A 58 37.90 -0.35 5.92
C PHE A 58 36.64 -0.39 6.81
N LEU A 59 35.52 -0.92 6.29
CA LEU A 59 34.30 -1.08 7.07
C LEU A 59 34.45 -2.11 8.20
N ASN A 60 35.16 -3.21 7.97
CA ASN A 60 35.36 -4.25 9.00
C ASN A 60 36.55 -4.00 9.94
N ALA A 61 37.25 -2.86 9.83
CA ALA A 61 38.37 -2.50 10.68
C ALA A 61 37.93 -2.10 12.11
N THR A 62 37.75 -3.10 12.98
CA THR A 62 37.31 -2.91 14.38
C THR A 62 38.37 -2.36 15.33
N ASP A 63 39.64 -2.30 14.93
CA ASP A 63 40.72 -1.74 15.75
C ASP A 63 41.72 -0.91 14.91
N LEU A 64 41.70 0.40 15.13
CA LEU A 64 42.73 1.36 14.71
C LEU A 64 43.16 2.20 15.92
N SER A 65 43.48 1.52 17.04
CA SER A 65 44.06 2.14 18.23
C SER A 65 45.50 2.64 17.99
N ALA A 66 45.63 3.81 17.39
CA ALA A 66 46.81 4.66 17.47
C ALA A 66 46.42 5.99 18.15
N ASP A 67 47.01 6.28 19.32
CA ASP A 67 46.72 7.49 20.11
C ASP A 67 46.84 8.78 19.26
N ILE A 68 45.74 9.50 19.02
CA ILE A 68 45.80 10.78 18.30
C ILE A 68 45.89 12.00 19.24
N PHE A 69 45.31 11.95 20.45
CA PHE A 69 45.51 13.01 21.46
C PHE A 69 45.59 12.46 22.89
N LYS A 70 46.81 12.45 23.44
CA LYS A 70 47.08 12.47 24.89
C LYS A 70 47.59 13.86 25.27
N SER A 71 46.69 14.80 25.59
CA SER A 71 47.11 16.01 26.30
C SER A 71 47.33 15.68 27.77
N ASN A 72 48.56 15.83 28.23
CA ASN A 72 48.87 15.83 29.66
C ASN A 72 48.19 17.02 30.37
N GLU A 73 47.96 16.83 31.67
CA GLU A 73 47.58 17.84 32.68
C GLU A 73 46.12 18.35 32.73
N THR A 74 45.43 17.85 33.77
CA THR A 74 44.44 18.55 34.63
C THR A 74 43.39 19.48 33.99
N LEU A 75 42.23 18.92 33.66
CA LEU A 75 40.95 19.66 33.55
C LEU A 75 39.90 19.20 34.59
N THR A 76 40.34 18.97 35.82
CA THR A 76 39.46 18.75 36.97
C THR A 76 38.75 20.03 37.40
N LYS A 77 37.52 20.26 36.91
CA LYS A 77 36.35 20.83 37.66
C LYS A 77 35.08 21.18 36.86
N ARG A 78 34.95 20.85 35.57
CA ARG A 78 33.68 20.94 34.81
C ARG A 78 33.42 19.77 33.86
N GLN A 79 33.47 18.54 34.39
CA GLN A 79 33.07 17.34 33.65
C GLN A 79 31.72 16.83 34.15
N ALA A 80 30.65 17.22 33.47
CA ALA A 80 29.54 16.31 33.26
C ALA A 80 30.02 15.19 32.31
N SER A 81 29.41 14.01 32.34
CA SER A 81 29.80 12.90 31.47
C SER A 81 29.79 13.33 29.99
N CYS A 82 30.95 13.24 29.34
CA CYS A 82 31.10 13.41 27.90
C CYS A 82 31.00 12.07 27.15
N ASP A 83 30.54 11.01 27.82
CA ASP A 83 30.47 9.67 27.22
C ASP A 83 29.42 9.61 26.10
N GLY A 84 28.46 10.54 26.07
CA GLY A 84 27.53 10.75 24.96
C GLY A 84 28.02 11.67 23.83
N THR A 85 29.26 12.16 23.88
CA THR A 85 29.80 13.09 22.88
C THR A 85 30.46 12.31 21.74
N PHE A 86 29.93 12.47 20.52
CA PHE A 86 30.44 11.86 19.30
C PHE A 86 30.91 12.90 18.29
N ALA A 87 31.93 12.56 17.50
CA ALA A 87 32.42 13.33 16.36
C ALA A 87 32.64 12.37 15.17
N VAL A 88 32.35 12.81 13.95
CA VAL A 88 32.60 12.03 12.72
C VAL A 88 33.66 12.71 11.86
N VAL A 89 34.58 11.91 11.34
CA VAL A 89 35.70 12.34 10.49
C VAL A 89 35.54 11.68 9.12
N THR A 90 35.55 12.45 8.04
CA THR A 90 35.62 11.90 6.68
C THR A 90 37.07 11.65 6.32
N ASP A 91 37.38 10.41 5.94
CA ASP A 91 38.72 10.00 5.55
C ASP A 91 38.90 10.03 4.03
N THR A 92 37.90 9.55 3.27
CA THR A 92 37.93 9.59 1.80
C THR A 92 36.59 10.03 1.22
N THR A 93 36.63 10.55 0.01
CA THR A 93 35.45 10.91 -0.78
C THR A 93 35.70 10.53 -2.22
N GLN A 94 34.77 9.80 -2.82
CA GLN A 94 34.80 9.31 -4.19
C GLN A 94 33.55 9.82 -4.90
N ARG A 95 33.66 10.17 -6.17
CA ARG A 95 32.51 10.53 -7.02
C ARG A 95 32.49 9.60 -8.22
N PHE A 96 31.32 9.03 -8.51
CA PHE A 96 31.18 8.05 -9.60
C PHE A 96 29.80 8.06 -10.24
N VAL A 97 29.69 7.45 -11.42
CA VAL A 97 28.42 7.11 -12.06
C VAL A 97 27.92 5.77 -11.51
N ASP A 98 26.69 5.73 -11.00
CA ASP A 98 26.07 4.52 -10.47
C ASP A 98 25.19 3.80 -11.53
N TRP A 99 24.54 2.70 -11.12
CA TRP A 99 23.77 1.82 -12.01
C TRP A 99 22.62 2.49 -12.78
N ASP A 100 22.31 1.94 -13.95
CA ASP A 100 21.25 2.39 -14.87
C ASP A 100 19.85 2.17 -14.25
N VAL A 101 19.20 3.25 -13.78
CA VAL A 101 17.85 3.19 -13.17
C VAL A 101 16.78 3.33 -14.25
N GLN A 102 15.89 2.36 -14.34
CA GLN A 102 14.81 2.31 -15.35
C GLN A 102 13.75 3.41 -15.13
N MET A 103 13.49 4.20 -16.17
CA MET A 103 12.51 5.31 -16.14
C MET A 103 11.24 5.06 -16.99
N SER A 104 11.30 4.14 -17.96
CA SER A 104 10.17 3.75 -18.80
C SER A 104 9.96 2.23 -18.80
N PRO A 105 8.81 1.73 -19.28
CA PRO A 105 8.73 0.34 -19.74
C PRO A 105 9.77 0.07 -20.85
N VAL A 106 10.15 -1.20 -21.02
CA VAL A 106 10.89 -1.66 -22.20
C VAL A 106 9.90 -1.78 -23.35
N VAL A 107 10.19 -1.17 -24.50
CA VAL A 107 9.34 -1.20 -25.70
C VAL A 107 10.11 -1.81 -26.87
N CYS A 108 9.56 -2.85 -27.48
CA CYS A 108 10.10 -3.47 -28.69
C CYS A 108 9.39 -2.94 -29.93
N ALA A 109 10.13 -2.23 -30.77
CA ALA A 109 9.68 -1.55 -31.97
C ALA A 109 9.32 -2.52 -33.10
N VAL A 110 8.13 -2.34 -33.68
CA VAL A 110 7.67 -2.98 -34.92
C VAL A 110 7.21 -1.82 -35.83
N GLY A 111 8.14 -1.36 -36.67
CA GLY A 111 8.19 0.05 -37.10
C GLY A 111 8.80 0.95 -36.02
N ASP A 112 9.36 2.10 -36.42
CA ASP A 112 9.91 3.09 -35.48
C ASP A 112 8.86 3.53 -34.45
N MET A 113 9.16 3.39 -33.16
CA MET A 113 8.24 3.71 -32.06
C MET A 113 8.87 4.67 -31.05
N ASP A 114 8.06 5.58 -30.51
CA ASP A 114 8.48 6.52 -29.46
C ASP A 114 8.19 5.99 -28.05
N ILE A 115 9.20 6.04 -27.19
CA ILE A 115 9.08 5.82 -25.75
C ILE A 115 8.91 7.18 -25.07
N ASN A 116 7.90 7.27 -24.20
CA ASN A 116 7.69 8.40 -23.30
C ASN A 116 7.92 7.97 -21.83
N VAL A 117 8.58 8.84 -21.06
CA VAL A 117 8.76 8.66 -19.61
C VAL A 117 7.51 9.20 -18.90
N MET A 118 6.73 8.33 -18.27
CA MET A 118 5.48 8.70 -17.59
C MET A 118 5.41 8.25 -16.11
N LYS A 119 6.51 7.76 -15.54
CA LYS A 119 6.61 7.36 -14.13
C LYS A 119 7.86 7.96 -13.48
N GLY A 120 7.72 8.43 -12.24
CA GLY A 120 8.85 8.64 -11.36
C GLY A 120 9.43 7.30 -10.90
N TYR A 121 10.73 7.28 -10.63
CA TYR A 121 11.48 6.14 -10.10
C TYR A 121 12.05 6.53 -8.74
N THR A 122 12.36 5.55 -7.89
CA THR A 122 12.88 5.77 -6.54
C THR A 122 14.39 5.51 -6.50
N VAL A 123 15.15 6.52 -6.08
CA VAL A 123 16.53 6.39 -5.59
C VAL A 123 16.56 6.94 -4.16
N ALA A 124 17.39 6.37 -3.30
CA ALA A 124 17.51 6.75 -1.90
C ALA A 124 18.99 6.70 -1.46
N ASN A 125 19.39 7.68 -0.65
CA ASN A 125 20.71 7.72 -0.01
C ASN A 125 20.89 6.52 0.95
N ALA A 126 22.10 5.97 1.01
CA ALA A 126 22.41 4.78 1.80
C ALA A 126 23.58 5.03 2.76
N VAL A 127 23.53 4.45 3.97
CA VAL A 127 24.64 4.50 4.93
C VAL A 127 24.87 3.11 5.52
N THR A 128 26.13 2.69 5.54
CA THR A 128 26.61 1.50 6.24
C THR A 128 27.47 1.94 7.41
N ILE A 129 27.19 1.44 8.62
CA ILE A 129 27.90 1.80 9.85
C ILE A 129 28.35 0.50 10.53
N THR A 130 29.59 0.47 11.01
CA THR A 130 30.19 -0.67 11.70
C THR A 130 30.79 -0.19 13.03
N GLY A 131 30.28 -0.73 14.15
CA GLY A 131 30.69 -0.33 15.49
C GLY A 131 29.57 -0.45 16.53
N SER A 132 29.90 -0.27 17.81
CA SER A 132 28.99 -0.49 18.95
C SER A 132 28.17 0.75 19.36
N GLY A 133 28.13 1.79 18.52
CA GLY A 133 27.36 3.02 18.73
C GLY A 133 25.95 2.97 18.13
N SER A 134 25.03 3.76 18.68
CA SER A 134 23.65 3.88 18.17
C SER A 134 23.63 4.39 16.71
N PRO A 135 23.11 3.62 15.74
CA PRO A 135 23.14 4.01 14.32
C PRO A 135 22.41 5.32 14.02
N THR A 136 21.34 5.63 14.76
CA THR A 136 20.55 6.85 14.58
C THR A 136 21.31 8.12 14.96
N LEU A 137 22.08 8.11 16.07
CA LEU A 137 22.89 9.27 16.47
C LEU A 137 24.02 9.59 15.48
N ILE A 138 24.58 8.56 14.84
CA ILE A 138 25.62 8.72 13.81
C ILE A 138 24.96 9.23 12.51
N ALA A 139 23.80 8.68 12.13
CA ALA A 139 23.01 9.21 11.02
C ALA A 139 22.69 10.70 11.24
N ASP A 140 22.01 11.09 12.32
CA ASP A 140 21.63 12.50 12.58
C ASP A 140 22.81 13.48 12.44
N ARG A 141 24.02 13.06 12.85
CA ARG A 141 25.26 13.84 12.68
C ARG A 141 25.76 13.90 11.24
N LEU A 142 25.68 12.80 10.48
CA LEU A 142 25.99 12.79 9.05
C LEU A 142 24.99 13.65 8.24
N THR A 143 23.70 13.68 8.58
CA THR A 143 22.73 14.63 8.00
C THR A 143 23.15 16.07 8.32
N ALA A 144 23.42 16.38 9.58
CA ALA A 144 23.77 17.73 9.99
C ALA A 144 25.09 18.26 9.38
N GLN A 145 26.06 17.38 9.12
CA GLN A 145 27.38 17.76 8.61
C GLN A 145 27.47 17.79 7.08
N PHE A 146 26.73 16.93 6.38
CA PHE A 146 26.83 16.78 4.92
C PHE A 146 25.54 17.12 4.16
N GLY A 147 24.45 17.45 4.85
CA GLY A 147 23.13 17.71 4.24
C GLY A 147 22.38 16.45 3.79
N VAL A 148 22.98 15.27 3.96
CA VAL A 148 22.47 13.99 3.46
C VAL A 148 21.24 13.57 4.28
N GLN A 149 20.06 13.66 3.67
CA GLN A 149 18.81 13.17 4.27
C GLN A 149 18.63 11.68 3.99
N PHE A 150 18.62 10.84 5.03
CA PHE A 150 18.54 9.36 4.92
C PHE A 150 17.14 8.80 4.62
N SER A 151 16.21 9.67 4.25
CA SER A 151 14.82 9.32 3.88
C SER A 151 14.34 10.06 2.64
N ARG A 152 15.21 10.81 1.95
CA ARG A 152 14.81 11.56 0.76
C ARG A 152 14.71 10.60 -0.43
N THR A 153 13.47 10.23 -0.73
CA THR A 153 13.09 9.61 -2.01
C THR A 153 12.71 10.72 -2.98
N TRP A 154 13.39 10.82 -4.11
CA TRP A 154 12.93 11.68 -5.20
C TRP A 154 11.73 11.01 -5.87
N THR A 155 10.55 11.61 -5.72
CA THR A 155 9.35 11.23 -6.48
C THR A 155 8.95 12.42 -7.35
N THR A 156 9.25 12.33 -8.65
CA THR A 156 8.94 13.39 -9.61
C THR A 156 7.46 13.36 -9.98
N GLN A 157 6.67 14.28 -9.41
CA GLN A 157 5.21 14.34 -9.54
C GLN A 157 4.70 15.01 -10.84
N SER A 158 5.57 15.29 -11.80
CA SER A 158 5.21 15.98 -13.04
C SER A 158 5.71 15.21 -14.26
N SER A 159 4.82 15.03 -15.25
CA SER A 159 5.12 14.35 -16.50
C SER A 159 5.88 15.26 -17.46
N ILE A 160 6.99 14.78 -18.02
CA ILE A 160 7.64 15.41 -19.17
C ILE A 160 7.66 14.41 -20.32
N THR A 161 7.18 14.86 -21.49
CA THR A 161 7.25 14.11 -22.74
C THR A 161 8.68 14.11 -23.29
N THR A 162 9.60 13.43 -22.63
CA THR A 162 10.91 13.10 -23.21
C THR A 162 10.73 11.95 -24.17
N LYS A 163 10.98 12.18 -25.46
CA LYS A 163 10.75 11.24 -26.55
C LYS A 163 12.05 10.55 -26.95
N GLY A 164 12.13 9.23 -26.74
CA GLY A 164 13.19 8.38 -27.28
C GLY A 164 12.65 7.50 -28.40
N THR A 165 13.20 7.60 -29.62
CA THR A 165 12.70 6.81 -30.77
C THR A 165 13.49 5.50 -30.90
N VAL A 166 12.83 4.38 -30.61
CA VAL A 166 13.36 3.03 -30.84
C VAL A 166 13.13 2.63 -32.29
N LYS A 167 14.21 2.27 -32.98
CA LYS A 167 14.19 1.82 -34.38
C LYS A 167 13.55 0.44 -34.55
N ASP A 168 12.88 0.24 -35.68
CA ASP A 168 12.28 -1.04 -36.06
C ASP A 168 13.23 -2.24 -35.82
N GLY A 169 12.71 -3.29 -35.19
CA GLY A 169 13.48 -4.48 -34.83
C GLY A 169 14.47 -4.29 -33.66
N ASN A 170 14.38 -3.20 -32.89
CA ASN A 170 15.07 -3.02 -31.62
C ASN A 170 14.07 -2.98 -30.44
N CYS A 171 14.53 -3.36 -29.25
CA CYS A 171 13.88 -3.05 -27.99
C CYS A 171 14.67 -1.95 -27.27
N GLY A 172 13.98 -0.96 -26.70
CA GLY A 172 14.60 0.15 -25.98
C GLY A 172 13.90 0.51 -24.68
N VAL A 173 14.59 1.31 -23.87
CA VAL A 173 14.15 1.76 -22.55
C VAL A 173 14.87 3.07 -22.19
N MET A 174 14.15 4.01 -21.58
CA MET A 174 14.74 5.23 -21.02
C MET A 174 15.27 4.94 -19.61
N ILE A 175 16.48 5.43 -19.33
CA ILE A 175 17.18 5.24 -18.06
C ILE A 175 17.78 6.55 -17.55
N THR A 176 18.06 6.62 -16.24
CA THR A 176 18.97 7.61 -15.67
C THR A 176 20.22 6.96 -15.12
N ARG A 177 21.32 7.71 -15.16
CA ARG A 177 22.64 7.38 -14.62
C ARG A 177 22.96 8.35 -13.48
N PRO A 178 22.75 7.95 -12.22
CA PRO A 178 23.01 8.80 -11.06
C PRO A 178 24.49 9.15 -10.93
N LEU A 179 24.78 10.39 -10.54
CA LEU A 179 26.07 10.75 -9.96
C LEU A 179 25.99 10.60 -8.44
N VAL A 180 26.90 9.78 -7.89
CA VAL A 180 26.98 9.47 -6.47
C VAL A 180 28.25 10.04 -5.88
N THR A 181 28.13 10.66 -4.70
CA THR A 181 29.25 11.04 -3.84
C THR A 181 29.30 10.07 -2.67
N ARG A 182 30.19 9.07 -2.76
CA ARG A 182 30.48 8.13 -1.68
C ARG A 182 31.53 8.72 -0.74
N ARG A 183 31.27 8.65 0.55
CA ARG A 183 32.21 9.08 1.60
C ARG A 183 32.47 7.93 2.54
N TYR A 184 33.73 7.73 2.91
CA TYR A 184 34.10 6.85 4.01
C TYR A 184 34.66 7.69 5.16
N GLY A 185 34.46 7.21 6.38
CA GLY A 185 34.95 7.89 7.55
C GLY A 185 34.90 7.07 8.83
N ARG A 186 35.29 7.73 9.91
CA ARG A 186 35.36 7.19 11.27
C ARG A 186 34.41 7.91 12.21
N THR A 187 33.90 7.17 13.18
CA THR A 187 33.14 7.70 14.32
C THR A 187 34.03 7.67 15.56
N MET A 188 34.10 8.80 16.23
CA MET A 188 34.90 9.05 17.43
C MET A 188 33.98 9.38 18.62
N GLN A 189 34.35 8.99 19.83
CA GLN A 189 33.57 9.22 21.07
C GLN A 189 34.49 9.71 22.20
N GLY A 190 34.01 10.63 23.03
CA GLY A 190 34.72 11.14 24.22
C GLY A 190 34.82 12.66 24.33
N CYS A 191 35.77 13.14 25.15
CA CYS A 191 36.00 14.58 25.33
C CYS A 191 36.75 15.19 24.14
N PRO A 192 36.51 16.48 23.81
CA PRO A 192 37.44 17.27 23.00
C PRO A 192 38.88 17.17 23.54
N GLY A 193 39.81 16.71 22.72
CA GLY A 193 41.20 16.44 23.11
C GLY A 193 41.49 15.05 23.68
N SER A 194 40.48 14.17 23.82
CA SER A 194 40.66 12.76 24.25
C SER A 194 39.58 11.85 23.63
N TYR A 195 39.46 11.92 22.31
CA TYR A 195 38.54 11.09 21.53
C TYR A 195 39.12 9.70 21.24
N LYS A 196 38.28 8.66 21.29
CA LYS A 196 38.59 7.30 20.84
C LYS A 196 37.74 6.93 19.62
N GLN A 197 38.30 6.17 18.68
CA GLN A 197 37.53 5.61 17.57
C GLN A 197 36.61 4.50 18.08
N VAL A 198 35.35 4.50 17.63
CA VAL A 198 34.30 3.55 18.04
C VAL A 198 33.53 2.93 16.87
N GLY A 199 33.85 3.31 15.64
CA GLY A 199 33.34 2.68 14.43
C GLY A 199 33.86 3.32 13.15
N THR A 200 33.56 2.69 12.01
CA THR A 200 33.68 3.27 10.66
C THR A 200 32.31 3.39 10.00
N TRP A 201 32.23 4.20 8.95
CA TRP A 201 31.01 4.41 8.18
C TRP A 201 31.31 4.65 6.70
N MET A 202 30.36 4.29 5.85
CA MET A 202 30.28 4.65 4.44
C MET A 202 28.91 5.29 4.20
N ALA A 203 28.85 6.40 3.48
CA ALA A 203 27.61 7.06 3.09
C ALA A 203 27.63 7.37 1.58
N ASP A 204 26.56 6.99 0.89
CA ASP A 204 26.28 7.31 -0.51
C ASP A 204 25.23 8.42 -0.58
N ASP A 205 25.62 9.55 -1.18
CA ASP A 205 24.76 10.71 -1.43
C ASP A 205 24.54 10.91 -2.93
N HIS A 206 23.30 10.84 -3.37
CA HIS A 206 22.87 11.18 -4.72
C HIS A 206 22.53 12.68 -4.75
N GLY A 207 23.38 13.49 -5.38
CA GLY A 207 23.25 14.95 -5.33
C GLY A 207 21.97 15.47 -6.00
N GLU A 208 21.54 16.69 -5.68
CA GLU A 208 20.34 17.31 -6.23
C GLU A 208 20.57 17.93 -7.62
N GLY A 209 19.57 17.82 -8.50
CA GLY A 209 19.45 18.56 -9.76
C GLY A 209 17.99 18.96 -10.01
N SER A 210 17.73 19.81 -11.01
CA SER A 210 16.35 20.18 -11.37
C SER A 210 16.21 20.29 -12.89
N TYR A 211 15.21 19.61 -13.46
CA TYR A 211 14.98 19.49 -14.90
C TYR A 211 13.57 19.98 -15.21
N ALA A 212 13.48 21.05 -16.03
CA ALA A 212 12.22 21.70 -16.43
C ALA A 212 11.26 22.05 -15.27
N GLY A 213 11.79 22.44 -14.11
CA GLY A 213 11.00 22.81 -12.92
C GLY A 213 10.58 21.64 -12.03
N ILE A 214 11.23 20.48 -12.19
CA ILE A 214 11.05 19.29 -11.35
C ILE A 214 12.40 18.93 -10.72
N ASP A 215 12.44 18.54 -9.45
CA ASP A 215 13.69 18.14 -8.78
C ASP A 215 14.01 16.65 -8.99
N TRP A 216 15.23 16.37 -9.44
CA TRP A 216 15.76 15.05 -9.82
C TRP A 216 17.08 14.78 -9.11
N ILE A 217 17.60 13.55 -9.22
CA ILE A 217 19.00 13.27 -8.89
C ILE A 217 19.94 13.81 -9.97
N SER A 218 21.10 14.32 -9.54
CA SER A 218 22.18 14.71 -10.44
C SER A 218 22.69 13.49 -11.22
N GLY A 219 22.91 13.65 -12.52
CA GLY A 219 23.14 12.53 -13.42
C GLY A 219 22.95 12.88 -14.89
N ALA A 220 22.79 11.86 -15.72
CA ALA A 220 22.31 11.98 -17.10
C ALA A 220 21.08 11.11 -17.34
N ILE A 221 20.29 11.45 -18.35
CA ILE A 221 19.20 10.61 -18.87
C ILE A 221 19.61 10.14 -20.26
N SER A 222 19.43 8.85 -20.55
CA SER A 222 19.79 8.25 -21.85
C SER A 222 18.82 7.17 -22.27
N MET A 223 18.89 6.76 -23.54
CA MET A 223 18.09 5.66 -24.08
C MET A 223 18.97 4.44 -24.34
N CYS A 224 18.77 3.36 -23.59
CA CYS A 224 19.31 2.06 -23.98
C CYS A 224 18.46 1.47 -25.10
N SER A 225 19.10 0.96 -26.16
CA SER A 225 18.41 0.14 -27.17
C SER A 225 19.27 -1.03 -27.62
N LYS A 226 18.62 -2.16 -27.95
CA LYS A 226 19.26 -3.43 -28.32
C LYS A 226 18.44 -4.11 -29.39
N LYS A 227 19.10 -4.67 -30.41
CA LYS A 227 18.42 -5.37 -31.50
C LYS A 227 17.66 -6.60 -30.99
N GLN A 228 16.45 -6.81 -31.50
CA GLN A 228 15.54 -7.88 -31.11
C GLN A 228 16.17 -9.25 -31.39
N GLY A 229 16.59 -9.92 -30.31
CA GLY A 229 16.76 -11.37 -30.31
C GLY A 229 15.40 -12.04 -30.09
N ALA A 230 15.19 -13.23 -30.66
CA ALA A 230 13.94 -13.96 -30.50
C ALA A 230 13.66 -14.30 -29.02
N PRO A 231 12.40 -14.19 -28.54
CA PRO A 231 12.05 -14.45 -27.15
C PRO A 231 11.97 -15.96 -26.85
N PRO A 232 12.26 -16.40 -25.61
CA PRO A 232 12.01 -17.76 -25.19
C PRO A 232 10.53 -17.97 -24.83
N LEU A 233 9.95 -19.06 -25.32
CA LEU A 233 8.69 -19.64 -24.84
C LEU A 233 8.99 -20.99 -24.15
N THR A 234 8.07 -21.41 -23.28
CA THR A 234 8.08 -22.62 -22.40
C THR A 234 8.31 -23.96 -23.12
N HIS A 235 8.60 -25.14 -22.53
CA HIS A 235 8.35 -25.72 -21.19
C HIS A 235 9.16 -27.06 -21.06
N ARG A 236 9.32 -27.65 -19.85
CA ARG A 236 8.81 -28.98 -19.42
C ARG A 236 9.69 -29.72 -18.39
N VAL A 237 9.04 -30.61 -17.64
CA VAL A 237 9.54 -31.45 -16.53
C VAL A 237 10.27 -32.70 -17.03
N GLU A 238 11.41 -33.03 -16.42
CA GLU A 238 11.90 -34.40 -16.20
C GLU A 238 12.87 -34.40 -15.00
N GLY A 239 13.09 -35.54 -14.33
CA GLY A 239 13.80 -35.56 -13.05
C GLY A 239 14.72 -36.74 -12.82
N VAL A 240 15.38 -36.71 -11.65
CA VAL A 240 16.12 -37.80 -10.98
C VAL A 240 17.58 -38.06 -11.45
N ARG A 241 18.47 -38.07 -10.43
CA ARG A 241 19.84 -38.67 -10.33
C ARG A 241 21.11 -37.92 -10.79
N ASP A 242 21.83 -37.46 -9.76
CA ASP A 242 23.18 -37.87 -9.33
C ASP A 242 24.51 -37.46 -10.04
N SER A 243 25.40 -36.94 -9.19
CA SER A 243 26.87 -37.15 -9.12
C SER A 243 27.86 -36.52 -10.14
N GLN A 244 28.69 -35.63 -9.57
CA GLN A 244 30.17 -35.51 -9.67
C GLN A 244 30.96 -35.03 -10.94
N GLU A 245 32.00 -34.24 -10.60
CA GLU A 245 33.37 -34.13 -11.18
C GLU A 245 33.73 -33.34 -12.49
N SER A 246 34.29 -32.14 -12.24
CA SER A 246 35.71 -31.78 -12.53
C SER A 246 36.15 -31.00 -13.81
N ARG A 247 36.80 -29.84 -13.53
CA ARG A 247 38.02 -29.23 -14.12
C ARG A 247 38.36 -29.36 -15.63
N ARG A 248 38.61 -28.20 -16.28
CA ARG A 248 39.95 -27.82 -16.84
C ARG A 248 40.06 -26.34 -17.26
N ARG A 249 41.27 -25.76 -17.13
CA ARG A 249 41.68 -24.43 -17.65
C ARG A 249 42.55 -24.58 -18.91
N ARG A 250 42.52 -23.58 -19.81
CA ARG A 250 43.68 -23.04 -20.60
C ARG A 250 43.20 -21.84 -21.44
N THR A 251 43.57 -20.61 -21.06
CA THR A 251 44.69 -19.76 -21.55
C THR A 251 44.35 -18.87 -22.76
N LEU A 252 44.49 -17.56 -22.56
CA LEU A 252 44.35 -16.47 -23.54
C LEU A 252 45.65 -16.22 -24.31
N SER A 253 45.56 -15.85 -25.59
CA SER A 253 46.43 -14.80 -26.18
C SER A 253 45.89 -14.29 -27.53
N GLN A 254 45.48 -13.01 -27.54
CA GLN A 254 45.66 -12.03 -28.62
C GLN A 254 45.19 -12.36 -30.05
N GLN A 255 44.06 -11.77 -30.42
CA GLN A 255 43.99 -10.95 -31.62
C GLN A 255 43.24 -9.64 -31.28
N ASN A 256 43.98 -8.57 -31.02
CA ASN A 256 43.41 -7.23 -30.79
C ASN A 256 43.13 -6.56 -32.14
N GLN A 257 41.90 -6.07 -32.31
CA GLN A 257 41.48 -4.82 -33.00
C GLN A 257 40.01 -4.97 -33.42
N ASP A 258 39.09 -4.68 -32.48
CA ASP A 258 37.67 -4.27 -32.68
C ASP A 258 36.87 -4.37 -31.34
N GLU A 259 37.47 -3.99 -30.20
CA GLU A 259 36.83 -4.04 -28.87
C GLU A 259 36.82 -2.66 -28.18
N GLU A 260 35.95 -1.75 -28.63
CA GLU A 260 35.74 -0.45 -27.95
C GLU A 260 34.25 -0.10 -27.73
N THR A 261 33.31 -1.06 -27.82
CA THR A 261 31.88 -0.81 -27.51
C THR A 261 31.09 -2.05 -27.04
N ARG A 262 31.54 -2.69 -25.95
CA ARG A 262 30.80 -3.69 -25.14
C ARG A 262 31.30 -3.46 -23.71
N TRP A 263 30.51 -3.06 -22.70
CA TRP A 263 29.29 -3.63 -22.10
C TRP A 263 28.37 -2.47 -21.58
N ALA A 264 27.18 -2.65 -20.99
CA ALA A 264 26.58 -3.82 -20.36
C ALA A 264 25.07 -3.93 -20.58
N CYS A 265 24.61 -5.15 -20.89
CA CYS A 265 23.22 -5.61 -20.77
C CYS A 265 23.22 -7.14 -20.91
N GLU A 266 23.72 -7.82 -19.87
CA GLU A 266 23.88 -9.28 -19.84
C GLU A 266 22.58 -9.99 -19.45
N MET A 267 22.19 -10.97 -20.26
CA MET A 267 21.14 -11.95 -19.99
C MET A 267 21.68 -13.32 -20.39
N GLY A 268 21.45 -14.33 -19.54
CA GLY A 268 22.03 -15.68 -19.67
C GLY A 268 21.62 -16.46 -20.93
N ARG A 269 22.42 -17.47 -21.31
CA ARG A 269 22.37 -18.17 -22.62
C ARG A 269 21.95 -19.64 -22.47
N MET A 270 21.24 -20.20 -23.47
CA MET A 270 21.40 -21.62 -23.88
C MET A 270 20.88 -21.91 -25.31
N PHE A 271 21.19 -23.09 -25.87
CA PHE A 271 21.06 -23.50 -27.28
C PHE A 271 20.17 -24.77 -27.44
N ILE A 272 19.75 -25.28 -28.62
CA ILE A 272 20.16 -25.01 -30.02
C ILE A 272 18.96 -25.09 -31.02
N GLN A 273 19.19 -25.41 -32.30
CA GLN A 273 18.24 -25.39 -33.43
C GLN A 273 17.84 -26.79 -33.98
N GLY A 274 16.72 -26.82 -34.72
CA GLY A 274 16.45 -27.74 -35.85
C GLY A 274 15.01 -28.30 -35.88
N LEU A 275 14.27 -28.34 -36.99
CA LEU A 275 14.45 -27.85 -38.37
C LEU A 275 13.06 -27.61 -39.01
N ALA A 276 13.00 -26.97 -40.18
CA ALA A 276 11.76 -26.43 -40.78
C ALA A 276 10.93 -27.44 -41.62
N VAL A 277 9.69 -27.05 -41.98
CA VAL A 277 9.23 -26.93 -43.39
C VAL A 277 7.90 -26.14 -43.44
N SER A 278 7.76 -25.25 -44.44
CA SER A 278 6.59 -24.38 -44.65
C SER A 278 5.43 -25.07 -45.39
N GLY A 279 4.21 -24.61 -45.15
CA GLY A 279 3.03 -24.92 -45.96
C GLY A 279 1.90 -23.92 -45.74
N MET A 280 1.70 -22.98 -46.68
CA MET A 280 0.61 -22.00 -46.63
C MET A 280 -0.76 -22.65 -46.85
N CYS A 281 -1.77 -22.19 -46.13
CA CYS A 281 -3.11 -22.05 -46.70
C CYS A 281 -3.89 -20.95 -45.99
N LEU A 282 -4.57 -20.08 -46.75
CA LEU A 282 -5.41 -19.03 -46.19
C LEU A 282 -6.72 -19.62 -45.66
N THR A 283 -7.11 -19.24 -44.44
CA THR A 283 -8.50 -19.33 -43.98
C THR A 283 -8.90 -18.02 -43.32
N HIS A 284 -10.15 -17.60 -43.54
CA HIS A 284 -10.74 -16.46 -42.85
C HIS A 284 -10.85 -16.79 -41.36
N LEU A 285 -9.97 -16.21 -40.54
CA LEU A 285 -10.19 -16.14 -39.11
C LEU A 285 -11.29 -15.08 -38.86
N ALA A 286 -12.49 -15.57 -38.57
CA ALA A 286 -13.44 -14.79 -37.79
C ALA A 286 -12.75 -14.36 -36.49
N SER A 287 -12.96 -13.12 -36.07
CA SER A 287 -12.43 -12.65 -34.79
C SER A 287 -13.03 -13.48 -33.67
N ALA A 288 -12.23 -14.38 -33.10
CA ALA A 288 -12.56 -15.01 -31.83
C ALA A 288 -12.48 -13.91 -30.77
N ALA A 289 -13.64 -13.44 -30.29
CA ALA A 289 -13.70 -12.65 -29.07
C ALA A 289 -12.95 -13.40 -27.97
N SER A 290 -12.17 -12.69 -27.15
CA SER A 290 -11.29 -13.35 -26.18
C SER A 290 -12.13 -14.18 -25.20
N THR A 291 -11.89 -15.49 -25.21
CA THR A 291 -12.60 -16.47 -24.38
C THR A 291 -12.07 -16.49 -22.93
N ASP A 292 -11.27 -15.50 -22.54
CA ASP A 292 -10.69 -15.33 -21.21
C ASP A 292 -11.65 -14.68 -20.22
N GLY A 293 -12.72 -14.03 -20.71
CA GLY A 293 -13.66 -13.28 -19.88
C GLY A 293 -13.03 -12.05 -19.23
N LEU A 294 -12.00 -11.48 -19.84
CA LEU A 294 -11.34 -10.25 -19.36
C LEU A 294 -11.99 -8.96 -19.88
N THR A 295 -12.84 -9.05 -20.91
CA THR A 295 -13.71 -7.94 -21.31
C THR A 295 -15.10 -8.11 -20.69
N VAL A 296 -15.53 -7.16 -19.84
CA VAL A 296 -16.81 -7.23 -19.10
C VAL A 296 -17.59 -5.93 -19.27
N ASN A 297 -18.88 -6.01 -19.60
CA ASN A 297 -19.77 -4.85 -19.68
C ASN A 297 -20.40 -4.56 -18.31
N THR A 298 -20.37 -3.30 -17.88
CA THR A 298 -20.95 -2.82 -16.61
C THR A 298 -21.72 -1.51 -16.82
N THR A 299 -22.45 -1.04 -15.82
CA THR A 299 -23.11 0.29 -15.82
C THR A 299 -22.10 1.43 -15.98
N SER A 300 -20.85 1.25 -15.56
CA SER A 300 -19.76 2.23 -15.75
C SER A 300 -19.16 2.22 -17.17
N GLY A 301 -19.53 1.26 -18.02
CA GLY A 301 -18.98 1.06 -19.36
C GLY A 301 -18.36 -0.33 -19.53
N GLN A 302 -17.68 -0.53 -20.65
CA GLN A 302 -16.93 -1.76 -20.91
C GLN A 302 -15.57 -1.72 -20.21
N LEU A 303 -15.21 -2.78 -19.51
CA LEU A 303 -13.97 -2.94 -18.75
C LEU A 303 -13.05 -3.94 -19.45
N GLN A 304 -11.74 -3.70 -19.36
CA GLN A 304 -10.69 -4.67 -19.67
C GLN A 304 -9.90 -4.97 -18.39
N GLY A 305 -10.04 -6.19 -17.87
CA GLY A 305 -9.22 -6.72 -16.79
C GLY A 305 -7.95 -7.43 -17.29
N PHE A 306 -7.25 -8.08 -16.37
CA PHE A 306 -6.06 -8.90 -16.65
C PHE A 306 -5.99 -10.14 -15.73
N VAL A 307 -4.99 -10.97 -15.96
CA VAL A 307 -4.58 -12.07 -15.07
C VAL A 307 -3.15 -11.81 -14.61
N ASN A 308 -2.88 -11.95 -13.32
CA ASN A 308 -1.54 -11.80 -12.76
C ASN A 308 -0.77 -13.14 -12.83
N GLN A 309 0.54 -13.11 -13.08
CA GLN A 309 1.38 -14.32 -13.13
C GLN A 309 1.45 -15.06 -11.80
N THR A 310 1.26 -14.34 -10.67
CA THR A 310 1.20 -14.92 -9.32
C THR A 310 -0.16 -15.54 -8.97
N ALA A 311 -1.18 -15.27 -9.79
CA ALA A 311 -2.56 -15.73 -9.62
C ALA A 311 -3.22 -16.08 -10.98
N PRO A 312 -2.69 -17.06 -11.75
CA PRO A 312 -3.16 -17.41 -13.09
C PRO A 312 -4.64 -17.81 -13.17
N ASP A 313 -5.23 -18.33 -12.09
CA ASP A 313 -6.65 -18.72 -12.05
C ASP A 313 -7.57 -17.60 -11.51
N VAL A 314 -7.12 -16.34 -11.53
CA VAL A 314 -7.87 -15.16 -11.05
C VAL A 314 -7.88 -14.06 -12.10
N ARG A 315 -9.08 -13.63 -12.49
CA ARG A 315 -9.29 -12.42 -13.30
C ARG A 315 -9.39 -11.23 -12.36
N GLN A 316 -8.58 -10.20 -12.63
CA GLN A 316 -8.48 -8.99 -11.82
C GLN A 316 -8.96 -7.79 -12.63
N PHE A 317 -9.85 -7.00 -12.02
CA PHE A 317 -10.40 -5.77 -12.60
C PHE A 317 -10.21 -4.66 -11.58
N LEU A 318 -9.17 -3.87 -11.74
CA LEU A 318 -8.67 -2.93 -10.74
C LEU A 318 -8.97 -1.48 -11.15
N GLY A 319 -9.46 -0.66 -10.23
CA GLY A 319 -9.73 0.76 -10.51
C GLY A 319 -10.98 1.00 -11.36
N ILE A 320 -12.08 0.30 -11.08
CA ILE A 320 -13.39 0.50 -11.73
C ILE A 320 -14.11 1.68 -11.07
N PRO A 321 -14.53 2.73 -11.81
CA PRO A 321 -15.27 3.85 -11.22
C PRO A 321 -16.68 3.39 -10.84
N TYR A 322 -17.05 3.55 -9.56
CA TYR A 322 -18.41 3.20 -9.06
C TYR A 322 -19.28 4.42 -8.79
N ALA A 323 -18.72 5.62 -8.84
CA ALA A 323 -19.39 6.90 -8.71
C ALA A 323 -18.65 7.98 -9.54
N GLN A 324 -19.25 9.14 -9.73
CA GLN A 324 -18.56 10.30 -10.33
C GLN A 324 -17.44 10.84 -9.43
N PRO A 325 -16.35 11.38 -10.01
CA PRO A 325 -15.28 12.02 -9.25
C PRO A 325 -15.80 13.16 -8.35
N PRO A 326 -15.52 13.15 -7.03
CA PRO A 326 -16.04 14.13 -6.07
C PRO A 326 -15.25 15.45 -6.11
N VAL A 327 -15.09 16.02 -7.31
CA VAL A 327 -14.29 17.23 -7.57
C VAL A 327 -15.17 18.46 -7.82
N GLY A 328 -14.63 19.66 -7.56
CA GLY A 328 -15.31 20.92 -7.83
C GLY A 328 -16.68 21.01 -7.13
N PRO A 329 -17.81 21.19 -7.84
CA PRO A 329 -19.15 21.21 -7.23
C PRO A 329 -19.54 19.91 -6.51
N LEU A 330 -18.97 18.77 -6.92
CA LEU A 330 -19.21 17.47 -6.28
C LEU A 330 -18.35 17.25 -5.03
N ARG A 331 -17.32 18.08 -4.78
CA ARG A 331 -16.54 18.01 -3.54
C ARG A 331 -17.46 18.23 -2.34
N PHE A 332 -17.38 17.33 -1.37
CA PHE A 332 -18.25 17.23 -0.19
C PHE A 332 -19.73 16.93 -0.47
N ALA A 333 -20.15 16.73 -1.72
CA ALA A 333 -21.53 16.32 -2.04
C ALA A 333 -21.71 14.80 -1.86
N PRO A 334 -22.95 14.31 -1.71
CA PRO A 334 -23.25 12.89 -1.85
C PRO A 334 -22.74 12.33 -3.19
N PRO A 335 -22.21 11.08 -3.21
CA PRO A 335 -21.79 10.43 -4.45
C PRO A 335 -22.92 10.39 -5.47
N GLN A 336 -22.56 10.50 -6.75
CA GLN A 336 -23.49 10.41 -7.89
C GLN A 336 -23.13 9.17 -8.73
N ASP A 337 -24.12 8.54 -9.36
CA ASP A 337 -23.92 7.40 -10.25
C ASP A 337 -22.82 7.68 -11.30
N PRO A 338 -21.99 6.68 -11.65
CA PRO A 338 -20.88 6.86 -12.58
C PRO A 338 -21.42 7.12 -13.99
N VAL A 339 -20.78 8.04 -14.72
CA VAL A 339 -21.12 8.27 -16.14
C VAL A 339 -20.59 7.09 -16.95
N SER A 340 -21.48 6.39 -17.64
CA SER A 340 -21.12 5.22 -18.46
C SER A 340 -20.15 5.60 -19.59
N SER A 341 -18.91 5.12 -19.48
CA SER A 341 -17.88 5.38 -20.48
C SER A 341 -18.24 4.71 -21.81
N GLN A 342 -18.15 5.48 -22.89
CA GLN A 342 -18.23 4.97 -24.27
C GLN A 342 -16.88 4.38 -24.76
N GLN A 343 -15.82 4.55 -23.97
CA GLN A 343 -14.49 4.00 -24.23
C GLN A 343 -14.20 2.84 -23.28
N LEU A 344 -13.39 1.87 -23.74
CA LEU A 344 -12.92 0.75 -22.95
C LEU A 344 -12.09 1.24 -21.74
N ILE A 345 -12.55 0.90 -20.53
CA ILE A 345 -11.87 1.22 -19.27
C ILE A 345 -10.80 0.15 -19.03
N ASN A 346 -9.53 0.55 -19.03
CA ASN A 346 -8.40 -0.34 -18.74
C ASN A 346 -8.27 -0.57 -17.22
N ALA A 347 -8.97 -1.58 -16.70
CA ALA A 347 -9.08 -1.90 -15.28
C ALA A 347 -7.94 -2.82 -14.81
N THR A 348 -6.69 -2.37 -14.95
CA THR A 348 -5.49 -3.19 -14.73
C THR A 348 -4.51 -2.65 -13.68
N ILE A 349 -4.85 -1.53 -13.03
CA ILE A 349 -3.99 -0.86 -12.04
C ILE A 349 -4.84 -0.48 -10.82
N LEU A 350 -4.32 -0.70 -9.60
CA LEU A 350 -4.99 -0.22 -8.39
C LEU A 350 -5.09 1.31 -8.41
N PRO A 351 -6.26 1.89 -8.10
CA PRO A 351 -6.48 3.32 -8.23
C PRO A 351 -5.69 4.10 -7.17
N ASN A 352 -5.42 5.38 -7.44
CA ASN A 352 -4.92 6.32 -6.42
C ASN A 352 -5.83 6.26 -5.19
N SER A 353 -5.25 6.43 -3.99
CA SER A 353 -6.02 6.58 -2.77
C SER A 353 -6.68 7.96 -2.68
N CYS A 354 -7.64 8.16 -1.77
CA CYS A 354 -8.25 9.47 -1.60
C CYS A 354 -7.29 10.37 -0.83
N MET A 355 -7.51 11.68 -0.88
CA MET A 355 -6.88 12.62 0.04
C MET A 355 -7.04 12.11 1.48
N GLN A 356 -5.98 12.14 2.29
CA GLN A 356 -5.97 11.55 3.64
C GLN A 356 -4.90 12.19 4.52
N GLN A 357 -5.09 12.12 5.85
CA GLN A 357 -4.15 12.71 6.78
C GLN A 357 -2.80 12.00 6.74
N PHE A 358 -1.71 12.76 6.67
CA PHE A 358 -0.37 12.25 6.96
C PHE A 358 -0.03 12.43 8.45
N SER A 359 0.87 11.58 8.96
CA SER A 359 1.34 11.62 10.34
C SER A 359 2.85 11.43 10.38
N ASN A 360 3.52 12.14 11.28
CA ASN A 360 4.94 11.94 11.61
C ASN A 360 5.14 11.06 12.86
N GLY A 361 4.04 10.59 13.48
CA GLY A 361 4.10 9.76 14.68
C GLY A 361 4.54 8.34 14.37
N SER A 362 5.56 7.86 15.08
CA SER A 362 5.96 6.45 15.01
C SER A 362 4.87 5.57 15.62
N THR A 363 4.39 4.61 14.84
CA THR A 363 3.40 3.56 15.18
C THR A 363 3.91 2.21 14.69
N ILE A 364 3.27 1.12 15.11
CA ILE A 364 3.63 -0.23 14.65
C ILE A 364 3.58 -0.35 13.11
N TYR A 365 2.59 0.30 12.47
CA TYR A 365 2.41 0.29 11.01
C TYR A 365 3.52 1.06 10.28
N THR A 366 4.00 2.18 10.83
CA THR A 366 5.09 2.95 10.21
C THR A 366 6.48 2.33 10.46
N ALA A 367 6.63 1.57 11.54
CA ALA A 367 7.92 1.06 12.01
C ALA A 367 8.20 -0.38 11.55
N TYR A 368 7.18 -1.25 11.54
CA TYR A 368 7.32 -2.69 11.23
C TYR A 368 6.30 -3.16 10.19
N GLU A 369 5.02 -2.81 10.36
CA GLU A 369 3.91 -3.38 9.57
C GLU A 369 3.43 -2.42 8.47
N ARG A 370 4.34 -2.05 7.56
CA ARG A 370 4.13 -1.04 6.51
C ARG A 370 3.19 -1.50 5.40
N GLU A 371 2.96 -2.80 5.32
CA GLU A 371 2.16 -3.51 4.33
C GLU A 371 0.64 -3.24 4.54
N PHE A 372 0.26 -2.79 5.74
CA PHE A 372 -1.07 -2.22 6.02
C PHE A 372 -1.26 -0.79 5.50
N LEU A 373 -0.16 -0.06 5.25
CA LEU A 373 -0.19 1.29 4.71
C LEU A 373 -0.46 1.26 3.21
N ILE A 374 -0.85 2.41 2.67
CA ILE A 374 -1.15 2.56 1.26
C ILE A 374 0.13 2.72 0.45
N SER A 375 0.28 1.84 -0.55
CA SER A 375 1.19 2.03 -1.67
C SER A 375 0.52 2.89 -2.75
N GLY A 376 1.18 3.91 -3.27
CA GLY A 376 0.69 4.74 -4.38
C GLY A 376 0.23 6.15 -4.00
N GLY A 377 -0.27 6.89 -5.00
CA GLY A 377 -0.60 8.30 -4.89
C GLY A 377 -1.96 8.59 -4.23
N GLN A 378 -2.18 9.87 -3.91
CA GLN A 378 -3.48 10.40 -3.47
C GLN A 378 -4.14 11.23 -4.59
N SER A 379 -5.47 11.31 -4.60
CA SER A 379 -6.27 12.06 -5.56
C SER A 379 -7.65 12.37 -4.97
N GLU A 380 -8.29 13.45 -5.42
CA GLU A 380 -9.73 13.67 -5.20
C GLU A 380 -10.59 12.80 -6.14
N ASP A 381 -10.14 12.60 -7.38
CA ASP A 381 -10.73 11.59 -8.27
C ASP A 381 -10.32 10.21 -7.77
N CYS A 382 -11.21 9.59 -7.02
CA CYS A 382 -10.83 8.58 -6.04
C CYS A 382 -11.94 7.55 -5.74
N LEU A 383 -13.13 7.66 -6.35
CA LEU A 383 -14.28 6.77 -6.09
C LEU A 383 -14.30 5.53 -7.00
N TYR A 384 -13.34 4.67 -6.74
CA TYR A 384 -13.10 3.42 -7.47
C TYR A 384 -13.25 2.20 -6.55
N LEU A 385 -13.54 1.03 -7.14
CA LEU A 385 -13.50 -0.29 -6.53
C LEU A 385 -12.65 -1.25 -7.39
N SER A 386 -12.25 -2.39 -6.84
CA SER A 386 -11.52 -3.44 -7.57
C SER A 386 -12.10 -4.81 -7.28
N ILE A 387 -12.04 -5.71 -8.27
CA ILE A 387 -12.68 -7.03 -8.23
C ILE A 387 -11.63 -8.12 -8.54
N TRP A 388 -11.60 -9.13 -7.68
CA TRP A 388 -10.88 -10.40 -7.89
C TRP A 388 -11.91 -11.50 -8.00
N THR A 389 -12.03 -12.10 -9.20
CA THR A 389 -12.99 -13.16 -9.49
C THR A 389 -12.27 -14.38 -10.09
N PRO A 390 -12.72 -15.62 -9.82
CA PRO A 390 -12.12 -16.81 -10.41
C PRO A 390 -12.09 -16.81 -11.94
N SER A 391 -11.26 -17.70 -12.49
CA SER A 391 -11.29 -18.08 -13.90
C SER A 391 -12.70 -18.51 -14.34
N LEU A 392 -13.06 -18.31 -15.61
CA LEU A 392 -14.35 -18.77 -16.14
C LEU A 392 -14.54 -20.28 -15.90
N LYS A 393 -13.50 -21.08 -16.12
CA LYS A 393 -13.49 -22.52 -15.81
C LYS A 393 -13.77 -22.82 -14.33
N GLY A 394 -13.25 -21.99 -13.41
CA GLY A 394 -13.53 -22.10 -11.98
C GLY A 394 -15.00 -21.85 -11.65
N ILE A 395 -15.60 -20.82 -12.24
CA ILE A 395 -17.02 -20.48 -12.12
C ILE A 395 -17.89 -21.60 -12.71
N ASP A 396 -17.61 -22.04 -13.93
CA ASP A 396 -18.34 -23.12 -14.62
C ASP A 396 -18.29 -24.42 -13.82
N ALA A 397 -17.14 -24.75 -13.22
CA ALA A 397 -16.97 -25.94 -12.37
C ALA A 397 -17.78 -25.88 -11.06
N LYS A 398 -18.23 -24.70 -10.63
CA LYS A 398 -19.15 -24.54 -9.49
C LYS A 398 -20.62 -24.66 -9.88
N GLY A 399 -20.96 -24.50 -11.17
CA GLY A 399 -22.31 -24.66 -11.70
C GLY A 399 -23.37 -23.74 -11.08
N SER A 400 -22.96 -22.68 -10.38
CA SER A 400 -23.84 -21.72 -9.70
C SER A 400 -23.13 -20.38 -9.51
N PRO A 401 -23.86 -19.25 -9.43
CA PRO A 401 -23.29 -17.94 -9.08
C PRO A 401 -22.53 -17.98 -7.74
N LEU A 402 -21.47 -17.19 -7.62
CA LEU A 402 -20.58 -17.21 -6.46
C LEU A 402 -20.99 -16.18 -5.40
N PRO A 403 -20.88 -16.47 -4.09
CA PRO A 403 -21.02 -15.46 -3.04
C PRO A 403 -19.96 -14.36 -3.20
N VAL A 404 -20.32 -13.14 -2.76
CA VAL A 404 -19.55 -11.92 -3.01
C VAL A 404 -19.20 -11.27 -1.69
N PHE A 405 -17.91 -11.07 -1.41
CA PHE A 405 -17.47 -10.19 -0.32
C PHE A 405 -17.29 -8.77 -0.86
N LEU A 406 -18.04 -7.81 -0.32
CA LEU A 406 -17.78 -6.39 -0.53
C LEU A 406 -17.03 -5.84 0.68
N TYR A 407 -15.70 -5.74 0.56
CA TYR A 407 -14.82 -5.34 1.64
C TYR A 407 -14.63 -3.82 1.72
N ILE A 408 -14.76 -3.29 2.93
CA ILE A 408 -14.55 -1.90 3.32
C ILE A 408 -13.28 -1.82 4.19
N PRO A 409 -12.18 -1.22 3.68
CA PRO A 409 -10.94 -1.06 4.44
C PRO A 409 -11.10 -0.24 5.74
N GLY A 410 -10.30 -0.56 6.76
CA GLY A 410 -10.08 0.31 7.92
C GLY A 410 -9.24 1.56 7.62
N GLY A 411 -8.95 2.34 8.67
CA GLY A 411 -8.15 3.59 8.58
C GLY A 411 -8.71 4.79 9.38
N GLY A 412 -9.52 4.54 10.42
CA GLY A 412 -9.95 5.58 11.37
C GLY A 412 -10.80 6.72 10.80
N PHE A 413 -11.36 6.57 9.58
CA PHE A 413 -12.00 7.64 8.78
C PHE A 413 -11.06 8.77 8.33
N THR A 414 -9.76 8.61 8.56
CA THR A 414 -8.73 9.62 8.25
C THR A 414 -7.75 9.17 7.16
N SER A 415 -7.63 7.87 6.93
CA SER A 415 -6.75 7.24 5.94
C SER A 415 -7.31 5.91 5.44
N GLY A 416 -6.56 5.23 4.56
CA GLY A 416 -6.91 3.91 4.04
C GLY A 416 -7.25 3.92 2.54
N GLY A 417 -7.60 2.73 2.03
CA GLY A 417 -7.73 2.48 0.60
C GLY A 417 -7.50 1.01 0.24
N GLN A 418 -7.52 0.73 -1.07
CA GLN A 418 -7.44 -0.64 -1.60
C GLN A 418 -6.00 -1.14 -1.79
N ASN A 419 -5.04 -0.22 -1.99
CA ASN A 419 -3.66 -0.56 -2.33
C ASN A 419 -2.80 -0.78 -1.07
N SER A 420 -3.18 -1.79 -0.29
CA SER A 420 -2.46 -2.29 0.88
C SER A 420 -2.14 -3.77 0.64
N MET A 421 -0.87 -4.13 0.76
CA MET A 421 -0.35 -5.43 0.33
C MET A 421 -0.94 -6.59 1.13
N TYR A 422 -1.14 -6.41 2.44
CA TYR A 422 -1.81 -7.40 3.32
C TYR A 422 -3.33 -7.59 3.06
N LYS A 423 -3.90 -6.96 2.02
CA LYS A 423 -5.34 -6.97 1.73
C LYS A 423 -5.64 -7.35 0.28
N ILE A 424 -4.70 -7.95 -0.43
CA ILE A 424 -4.88 -8.45 -1.80
C ILE A 424 -5.40 -9.90 -1.74
N PRO A 425 -6.64 -10.19 -2.19
CA PRO A 425 -7.30 -11.47 -1.95
C PRO A 425 -6.95 -12.56 -2.98
N ASP A 426 -6.00 -12.32 -3.89
CA ASP A 426 -5.85 -13.13 -5.10
C ASP A 426 -5.43 -14.59 -4.81
N LYS A 427 -4.67 -14.84 -3.73
CA LYS A 427 -4.35 -16.20 -3.26
C LYS A 427 -5.57 -16.95 -2.73
N TRP A 428 -6.46 -16.29 -1.98
CA TRP A 428 -7.67 -16.91 -1.46
C TRP A 428 -8.67 -17.24 -2.57
N VAL A 429 -8.89 -16.29 -3.51
CA VAL A 429 -9.72 -16.49 -4.71
C VAL A 429 -9.13 -17.60 -5.59
N GLN A 430 -7.81 -17.61 -5.82
CA GLN A 430 -7.13 -18.65 -6.58
C GLN A 430 -7.32 -20.04 -5.96
N ARG A 431 -6.99 -20.18 -4.67
CA ARG A 431 -6.98 -21.48 -3.98
C ARG A 431 -8.38 -22.10 -3.87
N THR A 432 -9.42 -21.29 -3.76
CA THR A 432 -10.80 -21.77 -3.55
C THR A 432 -11.65 -21.81 -4.80
N GLN A 433 -11.48 -20.88 -5.76
CA GLN A 433 -12.35 -20.70 -6.93
C GLN A 433 -13.86 -20.67 -6.54
N SER A 434 -14.20 -20.13 -5.37
CA SER A 434 -15.53 -20.31 -4.74
C SER A 434 -16.27 -19.01 -4.37
N HIS A 435 -15.64 -17.86 -4.52
CA HIS A 435 -16.20 -16.56 -4.15
C HIS A 435 -15.57 -15.45 -5.00
N ILE A 436 -16.17 -14.26 -4.95
CA ILE A 436 -15.61 -13.03 -5.51
C ILE A 436 -15.30 -12.07 -4.37
N VAL A 437 -14.16 -11.38 -4.43
CA VAL A 437 -13.86 -10.26 -3.52
C VAL A 437 -13.89 -8.96 -4.30
N VAL A 438 -14.72 -8.04 -3.84
CA VAL A 438 -14.79 -6.65 -4.28
C VAL A 438 -14.22 -5.79 -3.15
N ILE A 439 -13.14 -5.07 -3.39
CA ILE A 439 -12.62 -4.10 -2.43
C ILE A 439 -13.11 -2.72 -2.87
N MET A 440 -14.02 -2.16 -2.08
CA MET A 440 -14.38 -0.75 -2.25
C MET A 440 -13.32 0.14 -1.58
N LYS A 441 -13.48 1.44 -1.78
CA LYS A 441 -12.59 2.43 -1.19
C LYS A 441 -13.34 3.41 -0.30
N ILE A 442 -12.82 3.63 0.91
CA ILE A 442 -13.23 4.73 1.79
C ILE A 442 -12.70 6.07 1.26
N LEU A 443 -13.51 7.11 1.46
CA LEU A 443 -13.22 8.50 1.13
C LEU A 443 -12.74 9.28 2.36
N ASP A 444 -11.63 9.96 2.14
CA ASP A 444 -11.20 11.26 2.67
C ASP A 444 -11.71 11.75 4.05
N CYS A 445 -10.72 12.16 4.86
CA CYS A 445 -10.84 12.85 6.14
C CYS A 445 -11.56 14.20 6.07
N LEU A 446 -11.71 14.84 4.91
CA LEU A 446 -12.22 16.21 4.80
C LEU A 446 -13.75 16.32 4.76
N ILE A 447 -14.50 15.20 4.84
CA ILE A 447 -15.89 15.14 4.34
C ILE A 447 -16.93 14.90 5.45
N ASN A 448 -17.03 15.86 6.37
CA ASN A 448 -18.22 16.06 7.21
C ASN A 448 -18.56 17.56 7.26
N ALA A 449 -19.23 18.05 6.22
CA ALA A 449 -19.63 19.47 6.06
C ALA A 449 -20.97 19.79 6.78
N ARG A 450 -21.29 21.09 6.88
CA ARG A 450 -22.40 21.63 7.69
C ARG A 450 -23.82 21.15 7.32
N ARG A 451 -24.63 20.87 8.35
CA ARG A 451 -26.08 20.54 8.31
C ARG A 451 -27.00 21.63 7.74
N GLU A 452 -26.56 22.88 7.62
CA GLU A 452 -27.35 23.97 7.00
C GLU A 452 -27.72 23.68 5.54
N TYR A 453 -27.03 22.74 4.90
CA TYR A 453 -27.52 22.09 3.70
C TYR A 453 -28.23 20.78 4.05
N ALA A 454 -29.56 20.76 3.95
CA ALA A 454 -30.39 19.56 4.18
C ALA A 454 -30.10 18.37 3.24
N ALA A 455 -29.19 18.54 2.27
CA ALA A 455 -28.70 17.51 1.36
C ALA A 455 -27.37 16.83 1.80
N PHE A 456 -26.73 17.30 2.88
CA PHE A 456 -25.40 16.85 3.30
C PHE A 456 -25.53 16.01 4.57
N ARG A 457 -25.41 14.69 4.39
CA ARG A 457 -25.46 13.67 5.46
C ARG A 457 -24.04 13.20 5.76
N ALA A 458 -23.87 12.26 6.70
CA ALA A 458 -22.57 11.65 7.02
C ALA A 458 -22.00 10.93 5.77
N THR A 459 -21.20 11.66 4.99
CA THR A 459 -21.01 11.38 3.56
C THR A 459 -20.11 10.17 3.35
N GLN A 460 -19.28 9.85 4.34
CA GLN A 460 -18.50 8.62 4.42
C GLN A 460 -19.38 7.35 4.52
N LEU A 461 -20.54 7.40 5.21
CA LEU A 461 -21.49 6.28 5.23
C LEU A 461 -22.40 6.25 3.98
N LEU A 462 -22.52 7.33 3.21
CA LEU A 462 -23.28 7.35 1.95
C LEU A 462 -22.56 6.63 0.79
N LEU A 463 -21.26 6.40 0.89
CA LEU A 463 -20.49 5.70 -0.14
C LEU A 463 -20.68 4.18 -0.11
N THR A 464 -20.96 3.64 1.07
CA THR A 464 -21.24 2.21 1.26
C THR A 464 -22.49 1.80 0.49
N PRO A 465 -23.62 2.53 0.54
CA PRO A 465 -24.75 2.34 -0.38
C PRO A 465 -24.37 2.39 -1.85
N SER A 466 -23.64 3.41 -2.32
CA SER A 466 -23.31 3.52 -3.76
C SER A 466 -22.44 2.37 -4.27
N SER A 467 -21.48 1.87 -3.47
CA SER A 467 -20.69 0.69 -3.85
C SER A 467 -21.48 -0.61 -3.75
N VAL A 468 -22.37 -0.76 -2.76
CA VAL A 468 -23.32 -1.88 -2.61
C VAL A 468 -24.27 -1.93 -3.82
N GLU A 469 -24.87 -0.79 -4.17
CA GLU A 469 -25.75 -0.65 -5.35
C GLU A 469 -25.00 -0.97 -6.65
N TRP A 470 -23.80 -0.42 -6.84
CA TRP A 470 -23.00 -0.72 -8.02
C TRP A 470 -22.68 -2.21 -8.10
N THR A 471 -22.29 -2.82 -6.97
CA THR A 471 -21.98 -4.25 -6.90
C THR A 471 -23.21 -5.09 -7.21
N SER A 472 -24.37 -4.81 -6.60
CA SER A 472 -25.64 -5.48 -6.89
C SER A 472 -26.03 -5.38 -8.37
N LYS A 473 -25.90 -4.19 -8.98
CA LYS A 473 -26.20 -3.95 -10.40
C LYS A 473 -25.27 -4.72 -11.37
N ASN A 474 -24.02 -5.02 -10.96
CA ASN A 474 -22.96 -5.47 -11.89
C ASN A 474 -22.31 -6.83 -11.60
N ILE A 475 -22.37 -7.36 -10.37
CA ILE A 475 -21.51 -8.49 -9.98
C ILE A 475 -21.84 -9.80 -10.72
N ALA A 476 -23.07 -9.94 -11.20
CA ALA A 476 -23.51 -11.03 -12.07
C ALA A 476 -22.64 -11.19 -13.33
N GLN A 477 -22.14 -10.09 -13.93
CA GLN A 477 -21.29 -10.17 -15.12
C GLN A 477 -19.88 -10.70 -14.83
N PHE A 478 -19.49 -10.78 -13.55
CA PHE A 478 -18.22 -11.37 -13.11
C PHE A 478 -18.37 -12.83 -12.66
N GLY A 479 -19.60 -13.36 -12.61
CA GLY A 479 -19.95 -14.69 -12.09
C GLY A 479 -20.47 -14.68 -10.64
N GLY A 480 -20.69 -13.50 -10.06
CA GLY A 480 -21.18 -13.36 -8.69
C GLY A 480 -22.70 -13.42 -8.57
N ASP A 481 -23.17 -13.65 -7.36
CA ASP A 481 -24.58 -13.65 -6.99
C ASP A 481 -24.95 -12.30 -6.36
N PRO A 482 -25.81 -11.48 -6.99
CA PRO A 482 -26.23 -10.20 -6.42
C PRO A 482 -27.06 -10.38 -5.13
N ASP A 483 -27.69 -11.54 -4.94
CA ASP A 483 -28.51 -11.86 -3.76
C ASP A 483 -27.68 -12.49 -2.61
N ARG A 484 -26.37 -12.72 -2.81
CA ARG A 484 -25.43 -13.21 -1.78
C ARG A 484 -24.20 -12.31 -1.65
N ILE A 485 -24.44 -11.00 -1.57
CA ILE A 485 -23.44 -10.02 -1.16
C ILE A 485 -23.30 -10.03 0.37
N THR A 486 -22.10 -10.32 0.86
CA THR A 486 -21.67 -10.16 2.25
C THR A 486 -20.94 -8.84 2.37
N LEU A 487 -21.45 -7.90 3.17
CA LEU A 487 -20.76 -6.65 3.47
C LEU A 487 -19.71 -6.91 4.55
N TRP A 488 -18.44 -6.75 4.22
CA TRP A 488 -17.32 -7.04 5.11
C TRP A 488 -16.52 -5.77 5.37
N GLY A 489 -16.03 -5.55 6.58
CA GLY A 489 -15.13 -4.44 6.83
C GLY A 489 -14.37 -4.60 8.14
N GLN A 490 -13.26 -3.87 8.24
CA GLN A 490 -12.39 -3.90 9.42
C GLN A 490 -12.23 -2.50 10.03
N SER A 491 -12.12 -2.39 11.36
CA SER A 491 -11.92 -1.11 12.06
C SER A 491 -13.04 -0.09 11.73
N ALA A 492 -12.68 1.11 11.26
CA ALA A 492 -13.60 2.09 10.69
C ALA A 492 -14.54 1.50 9.60
N GLY A 493 -14.01 0.65 8.71
CA GLY A 493 -14.83 -0.06 7.73
C GLY A 493 -15.82 -1.03 8.39
N GLY A 494 -15.38 -1.79 9.38
CA GLY A 494 -16.24 -2.70 10.17
C GLY A 494 -17.30 -1.95 10.98
N ALA A 495 -16.98 -0.74 11.47
CA ALA A 495 -17.94 0.15 12.09
C ALA A 495 -19.00 0.66 11.08
N SER A 496 -18.61 0.92 9.83
CA SER A 496 -19.58 1.23 8.75
C SER A 496 -20.49 0.03 8.47
N VAL A 497 -19.95 -1.19 8.44
CA VAL A 497 -20.74 -2.42 8.32
C VAL A 497 -21.71 -2.59 9.50
N ALA A 498 -21.26 -2.33 10.73
CA ALA A 498 -22.10 -2.38 11.92
C ALA A 498 -23.23 -1.33 11.93
N ASN A 499 -23.03 -0.17 11.26
CA ASN A 499 -24.05 0.87 11.09
C ASN A 499 -25.04 0.59 9.97
N TYR A 500 -24.58 -0.02 8.86
CA TYR A 500 -25.39 -0.30 7.67
C TYR A 500 -26.82 -0.83 7.97
N PRO A 501 -27.03 -1.88 8.80
CA PRO A 501 -28.37 -2.41 9.03
C PRO A 501 -29.29 -1.48 9.85
N TYR A 502 -28.77 -0.46 10.53
CA TYR A 502 -29.61 0.56 11.20
C TYR A 502 -30.04 1.68 10.24
N ALA A 503 -29.19 2.02 9.28
CA ALA A 503 -29.46 3.01 8.23
C ALA A 503 -30.38 2.45 7.13
N PHE A 504 -30.21 1.16 6.80
CA PHE A 504 -30.96 0.42 5.77
C PHE A 504 -31.81 -0.67 6.41
N ALA A 505 -32.59 -0.29 7.42
CA ALA A 505 -33.36 -1.24 8.24
C ALA A 505 -34.47 -1.96 7.44
N ASP A 506 -35.13 -1.25 6.53
CA ASP A 506 -36.32 -1.74 5.80
C ASP A 506 -36.00 -2.30 4.40
N ASP A 507 -34.84 -1.96 3.83
CA ASP A 507 -34.40 -2.36 2.48
C ASP A 507 -32.87 -2.61 2.41
N PRO A 508 -32.38 -3.69 3.05
CA PRO A 508 -30.97 -4.08 2.96
C PRO A 508 -30.69 -4.82 1.62
N ILE A 509 -29.79 -4.27 0.80
CA ILE A 509 -29.37 -4.92 -0.46
C ILE A 509 -28.44 -6.12 -0.21
N VAL A 510 -27.75 -6.15 0.94
CA VAL A 510 -26.77 -7.20 1.28
C VAL A 510 -27.41 -8.31 2.12
N ALA A 511 -26.96 -9.55 1.93
CA ALA A 511 -27.49 -10.73 2.59
C ALA A 511 -26.93 -10.98 4.00
N SER A 512 -25.75 -10.44 4.30
CA SER A 512 -25.03 -10.67 5.56
C SER A 512 -23.94 -9.65 5.83
N LEU A 513 -23.44 -9.65 7.07
CA LEU A 513 -22.48 -8.67 7.57
C LEU A 513 -21.27 -9.35 8.23
N ILE A 514 -20.08 -8.78 8.04
CA ILE A 514 -18.86 -9.14 8.78
C ILE A 514 -18.18 -7.84 9.24
N ALA A 515 -18.13 -7.63 10.56
CA ALA A 515 -17.54 -6.43 11.18
C ALA A 515 -16.35 -6.82 12.07
N ASP A 516 -15.17 -6.87 11.47
CA ASP A 516 -13.92 -7.25 12.14
C ASP A 516 -13.38 -6.06 12.93
N SER A 517 -13.23 -6.21 14.24
CA SER A 517 -12.68 -5.16 15.11
C SER A 517 -13.41 -3.81 14.95
N GLY A 518 -14.74 -3.86 14.72
CA GLY A 518 -15.57 -2.73 14.29
C GLY A 518 -16.98 -2.74 14.89
N ALA A 519 -17.49 -1.57 15.31
CA ALA A 519 -18.76 -1.41 16.01
C ALA A 519 -19.35 -0.01 15.84
N THR A 520 -20.67 0.14 16.01
CA THR A 520 -21.39 1.43 15.92
C THR A 520 -20.80 2.48 16.87
N GLY A 521 -20.45 2.06 18.10
CA GLY A 521 -19.84 2.93 19.11
C GLY A 521 -18.41 3.41 18.83
N ILE A 522 -17.80 3.01 17.72
CA ILE A 522 -16.46 3.50 17.27
C ILE A 522 -16.60 4.71 16.34
N ILE A 523 -17.75 4.86 15.67
CA ILE A 523 -17.98 5.89 14.64
C ILE A 523 -18.30 7.26 15.23
N ALA A 524 -19.18 7.31 16.23
CA ALA A 524 -19.89 8.54 16.57
C ALA A 524 -19.08 9.47 17.49
N LYS A 525 -18.61 10.60 16.94
CA LYS A 525 -18.34 11.81 17.72
C LYS A 525 -19.32 12.89 17.28
N SER A 526 -20.09 13.42 18.22
CA SER A 526 -21.06 14.47 17.94
C SER A 526 -20.37 15.82 17.76
N ASP A 527 -20.53 16.44 16.59
CA ASP A 527 -20.19 17.84 16.33
C ASP A 527 -21.44 18.56 15.76
N PRO A 528 -22.49 18.77 16.58
CA PRO A 528 -23.77 19.29 16.12
C PRO A 528 -23.69 20.77 15.67
N THR A 529 -22.58 21.44 15.99
CA THR A 529 -22.26 22.81 15.57
C THR A 529 -21.37 22.87 14.32
N HIS A 530 -20.85 21.73 13.83
CA HIS A 530 -19.88 21.64 12.73
C HIS A 530 -18.64 22.53 12.96
N SER A 531 -18.22 22.59 14.21
CA SER A 531 -17.04 23.33 14.65
C SER A 531 -15.77 22.86 13.95
N ASN A 532 -15.63 21.56 13.67
CA ASN A 532 -14.46 21.00 12.98
C ASN A 532 -14.31 21.55 11.54
N PHE A 533 -15.39 21.57 10.77
CA PHE A 533 -15.38 22.11 9.40
C PHE A 533 -15.12 23.62 9.39
N THR A 534 -15.74 24.35 10.34
CA THR A 534 -15.56 25.80 10.53
C THR A 534 -14.11 26.15 10.86
N SER A 535 -13.48 25.40 11.78
CA SER A 535 -12.08 25.59 12.15
C SER A 535 -11.14 25.31 10.99
N LEU A 536 -11.35 24.22 10.24
CA LEU A 536 -10.56 23.92 9.04
C LEU A 536 -10.72 25.00 7.96
N ALA A 537 -11.95 25.48 7.72
CA ALA A 537 -12.20 26.58 6.79
C ALA A 537 -11.42 27.85 7.19
N GLY A 538 -11.35 28.14 8.49
CA GLY A 538 -10.53 29.23 9.04
C GLY A 538 -9.04 29.09 8.73
N LEU A 539 -8.46 27.88 8.85
CA LEU A 539 -7.03 27.61 8.57
C LEU A 539 -6.63 27.91 7.11
N VAL A 540 -7.57 27.82 6.17
CA VAL A 540 -7.34 28.07 4.73
C VAL A 540 -7.90 29.42 4.25
N GLY A 541 -8.21 30.34 5.17
CA GLY A 541 -8.65 31.69 4.85
C GLY A 541 -10.16 31.86 4.60
N CYS A 542 -10.95 30.78 4.66
CA CYS A 542 -12.41 30.79 4.49
C CYS A 542 -13.14 31.15 5.81
N SER A 543 -12.69 32.20 6.49
CA SER A 543 -13.20 32.64 7.80
C SER A 543 -14.28 33.74 7.69
N ASN A 544 -15.11 33.89 8.74
CA ASN A 544 -16.15 34.92 8.85
C ASN A 544 -17.23 34.88 7.74
N LEU A 545 -17.49 33.69 7.21
CA LEU A 545 -18.51 33.44 6.19
C LEU A 545 -19.75 32.77 6.81
N ASN A 546 -20.91 32.93 6.17
CA ASN A 546 -22.04 32.04 6.44
C ASN A 546 -21.76 30.64 5.84
N ALA A 547 -22.47 29.60 6.30
CA ALA A 547 -22.24 28.22 5.86
C ALA A 547 -22.21 28.04 4.34
N SER A 548 -23.03 28.81 3.61
CA SER A 548 -23.11 28.69 2.15
C SER A 548 -21.87 29.24 1.44
N ALA A 549 -21.39 30.39 1.88
CA ALA A 549 -20.16 30.99 1.38
C ALA A 549 -18.90 30.25 1.90
N GLU A 550 -18.94 29.71 3.12
CA GLU A 550 -17.87 28.90 3.71
C GLU A 550 -17.59 27.64 2.87
N LEU A 551 -18.61 26.82 2.59
CA LEU A 551 -18.46 25.63 1.73
C LEU A 551 -18.02 26.01 0.30
N ALA A 552 -18.59 27.08 -0.27
CA ALA A 552 -18.19 27.56 -1.60
C ALA A 552 -16.72 28.02 -1.63
N CYS A 553 -16.22 28.63 -0.55
CA CYS A 553 -14.81 29.00 -0.41
C CYS A 553 -13.92 27.75 -0.30
N VAL A 554 -14.22 26.82 0.62
CA VAL A 554 -13.43 25.59 0.84
C VAL A 554 -13.38 24.70 -0.41
N ARG A 555 -14.44 24.67 -1.22
CA ARG A 555 -14.47 23.99 -2.54
C ARG A 555 -13.48 24.54 -3.57
N ASN A 556 -13.05 25.80 -3.44
CA ASN A 556 -12.06 26.42 -4.32
C ASN A 556 -10.62 26.30 -3.80
N VAL A 557 -10.41 25.81 -2.58
CA VAL A 557 -9.07 25.56 -2.02
C VAL A 557 -8.47 24.31 -2.67
N ASN A 558 -7.15 24.28 -2.90
CA ASN A 558 -6.48 23.08 -3.39
C ASN A 558 -6.55 21.95 -2.34
N ALA A 559 -6.78 20.71 -2.76
CA ALA A 559 -6.97 19.58 -1.85
C ALA A 559 -5.73 19.28 -0.99
N THR A 560 -4.53 19.35 -1.55
CA THR A 560 -3.27 19.20 -0.81
C THR A 560 -3.07 20.32 0.21
N THR A 561 -3.62 21.53 -0.05
CA THR A 561 -3.64 22.61 0.95
C THR A 561 -4.57 22.29 2.13
N LEU A 562 -5.75 21.71 1.88
CA LEU A 562 -6.67 21.27 2.93
C LEU A 562 -6.07 20.11 3.76
N GLU A 563 -5.55 19.10 3.07
CA GLU A 563 -4.82 17.96 3.65
C GLU A 563 -3.66 18.43 4.54
N SER A 564 -2.82 19.34 4.03
CA SER A 564 -1.66 19.86 4.75
C SER A 564 -2.06 20.74 5.94
N ALA A 565 -3.07 21.60 5.79
CA ALA A 565 -3.56 22.44 6.88
C ALA A 565 -4.09 21.57 8.03
N LEU A 566 -4.92 20.58 7.71
CA LEU A 566 -5.48 19.65 8.70
C LEU A 566 -4.40 18.78 9.35
N SER A 567 -3.53 18.15 8.55
CA SER A 567 -2.50 17.23 9.05
C SER A 567 -1.50 17.95 9.95
N ASN A 568 -1.02 19.13 9.55
CA ASN A 568 -0.10 19.92 10.38
C ASN A 568 -0.77 20.41 11.68
N TYR A 569 -2.05 20.80 11.64
CA TYR A 569 -2.80 21.20 12.84
C TYR A 569 -2.92 20.05 13.85
N VAL A 570 -3.22 18.83 13.37
CA VAL A 570 -3.32 17.62 14.19
C VAL A 570 -1.95 17.18 14.72
N ILE A 571 -0.90 17.23 13.89
CA ILE A 571 0.49 16.90 14.28
C ILE A 571 1.00 17.85 15.38
N SER A 572 0.74 19.16 15.25
CA SER A 572 1.11 20.17 16.25
C SER A 572 0.25 20.11 17.52
N LYS A 573 -0.83 19.30 17.53
CA LYS A 573 -1.77 19.15 18.65
C LYS A 573 -2.42 20.47 19.08
N GLU A 574 -2.74 21.30 18.09
CA GLU A 574 -3.38 22.59 18.28
C GLU A 574 -4.78 22.47 18.90
N THR A 575 -5.27 23.58 19.47
CA THR A 575 -6.58 23.62 20.15
C THR A 575 -7.50 24.71 19.57
N PRO A 576 -8.82 24.46 19.44
CA PRO A 576 -9.54 23.20 19.72
C PRO A 576 -9.20 22.10 18.70
N ALA A 577 -9.03 20.86 19.18
CA ALA A 577 -8.63 19.74 18.33
C ALA A 577 -9.66 19.48 17.20
N ILE A 578 -9.18 19.43 15.95
CA ILE A 578 -10.01 19.15 14.77
C ILE A 578 -9.96 17.64 14.47
N SER A 579 -11.14 17.01 14.35
CA SER A 579 -11.28 15.58 14.04
C SER A 579 -12.55 15.38 13.22
N PHE A 580 -12.42 14.69 12.08
CA PHE A 580 -13.54 14.30 11.24
C PHE A 580 -13.77 12.79 11.38
N THR A 581 -14.85 12.45 12.05
CA THR A 581 -15.47 11.12 12.07
C THR A 581 -16.94 11.30 11.75
N PRO A 582 -17.67 10.27 11.29
CA PRO A 582 -19.09 10.44 11.00
C PRO A 582 -19.87 10.90 12.24
N SER A 583 -20.65 11.97 12.08
CA SER A 583 -21.46 12.55 13.14
C SER A 583 -22.89 11.99 13.12
N ASP A 584 -23.57 12.06 14.27
CA ASP A 584 -24.97 11.67 14.39
C ASP A 584 -25.89 12.61 13.60
N ASP A 585 -26.49 12.08 12.54
CA ASP A 585 -27.54 12.74 11.75
C ASP A 585 -28.94 12.21 12.07
N ASN A 586 -29.03 11.11 12.83
CA ASN A 586 -30.22 10.28 13.10
C ASN A 586 -30.91 9.77 11.82
N ILE A 587 -30.14 9.55 10.75
CA ILE A 587 -30.57 8.98 9.47
C ILE A 587 -29.64 7.83 9.07
N THR A 588 -28.33 8.05 9.14
CA THR A 588 -27.27 7.07 8.86
C THR A 588 -26.48 6.68 10.11
N VAL A 589 -26.32 7.61 11.06
CA VAL A 589 -25.68 7.42 12.37
C VAL A 589 -26.62 7.93 13.45
N PHE A 590 -26.88 7.13 14.47
CA PHE A 590 -27.97 7.36 15.43
C PHE A 590 -27.42 7.65 16.83
N THR A 591 -28.07 8.52 17.58
CA THR A 591 -27.69 8.78 18.99
C THR A 591 -28.07 7.64 19.94
N ASN A 592 -29.01 6.76 19.54
CA ASN A 592 -29.49 5.66 20.39
C ASN A 592 -29.81 4.39 19.57
N TYR A 593 -28.79 3.54 19.38
CA TYR A 593 -28.93 2.25 18.68
C TYR A 593 -29.78 1.22 19.44
N THR A 594 -29.85 1.30 20.78
CA THR A 594 -30.66 0.37 21.58
C THR A 594 -32.15 0.60 21.34
N ASP A 595 -32.58 1.86 21.30
CA ASP A 595 -33.97 2.23 20.99
C ASP A 595 -34.37 1.81 19.58
N ARG A 596 -33.49 2.02 18.58
CA ARG A 596 -33.68 1.53 17.20
C ARG A 596 -33.94 0.03 17.16
N LEU A 597 -33.11 -0.76 17.86
CA LEU A 597 -33.23 -2.22 17.90
C LEU A 597 -34.51 -2.68 18.60
N VAL A 598 -34.84 -2.11 19.76
CA VAL A 598 -36.05 -2.48 20.53
C VAL A 598 -37.34 -2.21 19.75
N HIS A 599 -37.38 -1.13 18.95
CA HIS A 599 -38.49 -0.82 18.05
C HIS A 599 -38.43 -1.56 16.70
N GLY A 600 -37.50 -2.51 16.51
CA GLY A 600 -37.37 -3.33 15.31
C GLY A 600 -36.76 -2.62 14.10
N HIS A 601 -36.24 -1.40 14.27
CA HIS A 601 -35.60 -0.61 13.22
C HIS A 601 -34.13 -0.97 13.00
N LEU A 602 -33.89 -2.27 12.78
CA LEU A 602 -32.61 -2.87 12.46
C LEU A 602 -32.89 -4.01 11.48
N ALA A 603 -32.20 -4.01 10.33
CA ALA A 603 -32.31 -5.05 9.32
C ALA A 603 -31.96 -6.44 9.90
N GLN A 604 -32.74 -7.45 9.53
CA GLN A 604 -32.60 -8.83 10.02
C GLN A 604 -31.46 -9.57 9.29
N LEU A 605 -30.25 -9.02 9.36
CA LEU A 605 -29.05 -9.56 8.76
C LEU A 605 -28.23 -10.32 9.82
N PRO A 606 -27.71 -11.53 9.51
CA PRO A 606 -26.75 -12.22 10.36
C PRO A 606 -25.39 -11.52 10.31
N LEU A 607 -24.63 -11.59 11.41
CA LEU A 607 -23.36 -10.89 11.61
C LEU A 607 -22.25 -11.83 12.11
N ILE A 608 -21.09 -11.87 11.46
CA ILE A 608 -19.82 -12.22 12.12
C ILE A 608 -19.22 -10.93 12.67
N THR A 609 -18.73 -10.94 13.91
CA THR A 609 -17.96 -9.81 14.45
C THR A 609 -16.98 -10.28 15.50
N GLY A 610 -15.89 -9.54 15.68
CA GLY A 610 -14.89 -9.89 16.65
C GLY A 610 -13.92 -8.78 17.00
N SER A 611 -12.89 -9.16 17.74
CA SER A 611 -11.81 -8.29 18.18
C SER A 611 -10.57 -9.13 18.41
N ASN A 612 -9.41 -8.50 18.43
CA ASN A 612 -8.13 -9.12 18.75
C ASN A 612 -7.83 -8.97 20.25
N THR A 613 -6.90 -9.74 20.81
CA THR A 613 -6.59 -9.66 22.25
C THR A 613 -5.77 -8.44 22.68
N ASN A 614 -5.12 -7.73 21.75
CA ASN A 614 -4.24 -6.60 22.04
C ASN A 614 -4.43 -5.42 21.08
N GLU A 615 -5.69 -5.13 20.71
CA GLU A 615 -6.10 -4.03 19.82
C GLU A 615 -5.32 -2.73 20.08
N GLY A 616 -5.15 -2.39 21.37
CA GLY A 616 -4.47 -1.17 21.82
C GLY A 616 -3.06 -0.98 21.27
N ALA A 617 -2.35 -2.04 20.91
CA ALA A 617 -1.02 -1.94 20.29
C ALA A 617 -1.02 -1.18 18.95
N GLY A 618 -2.13 -1.18 18.19
CA GLY A 618 -2.27 -0.41 16.96
C GLY A 618 -2.48 1.10 17.17
N PHE A 619 -2.89 1.52 18.36
CA PHE A 619 -3.31 2.91 18.64
C PHE A 619 -2.34 3.70 19.53
N VAL A 620 -1.27 3.05 20.00
CA VAL A 620 -0.26 3.66 20.86
C VAL A 620 0.99 4.08 20.06
N PRO A 621 1.70 5.14 20.48
CA PRO A 621 3.00 5.46 19.90
C PRO A 621 3.98 4.29 20.03
N PHE A 622 4.70 3.98 18.96
CA PHE A 622 5.70 2.93 18.96
C PHE A 622 6.92 3.34 19.81
N THR A 623 7.31 2.45 20.72
CA THR A 623 8.64 2.44 21.35
C THR A 623 9.15 0.99 21.39
N PRO A 624 10.47 0.74 21.37
CA PRO A 624 10.99 -0.63 21.42
C PRO A 624 10.52 -1.44 22.65
N SER A 625 10.32 -0.78 23.79
CA SER A 625 9.82 -1.38 25.03
C SER A 625 8.29 -1.46 25.13
N GLY A 626 7.57 -0.79 24.23
CA GLY A 626 6.12 -0.56 24.31
C GLY A 626 5.73 0.44 25.41
N PRO A 627 4.44 0.82 25.48
CA PRO A 627 3.90 1.75 26.47
C PRO A 627 3.54 1.09 27.82
N GLY A 628 3.83 -0.20 27.98
CA GLY A 628 3.46 -1.00 29.15
C GLY A 628 2.05 -1.58 29.09
N ASN A 629 1.83 -2.70 29.80
CA ASN A 629 0.61 -3.50 29.71
C ASN A 629 -0.67 -2.73 30.09
N ALA A 630 -0.60 -1.85 31.10
CA ALA A 630 -1.77 -1.07 31.52
C ALA A 630 -2.29 -0.12 30.43
N ALA A 631 -1.38 0.50 29.66
CA ALA A 631 -1.76 1.34 28.52
C ALA A 631 -2.38 0.50 27.40
N LEU A 632 -1.77 -0.64 27.06
CA LEU A 632 -2.29 -1.56 26.04
C LEU A 632 -3.70 -2.08 26.37
N VAL A 633 -3.93 -2.55 27.59
CA VAL A 633 -5.24 -3.04 28.05
C VAL A 633 -6.28 -1.93 28.06
N ASN A 634 -5.96 -0.75 28.63
CA ASN A 634 -6.88 0.38 28.66
C ASN A 634 -7.28 0.84 27.25
N THR A 635 -6.32 0.93 26.32
CA THR A 635 -6.58 1.29 24.92
C THR A 635 -7.37 0.21 24.18
N THR A 636 -7.07 -1.08 24.44
CA THR A 636 -7.81 -2.23 23.85
C THR A 636 -9.29 -2.20 24.22
N LEU A 637 -9.59 -2.06 25.53
CA LEU A 637 -10.96 -2.05 26.04
C LEU A 637 -11.73 -0.81 25.57
N SER A 638 -11.11 0.38 25.65
CA SER A 638 -11.79 1.65 25.36
C SER A 638 -12.05 1.89 23.86
N ILE A 639 -11.11 1.54 22.97
CA ILE A 639 -11.22 1.88 21.54
C ILE A 639 -11.98 0.82 20.75
N ILE A 640 -11.76 -0.49 21.00
CA ILE A 640 -12.34 -1.56 20.17
C ILE A 640 -13.17 -2.56 20.98
N ALA A 641 -12.58 -3.23 21.97
CA ALA A 641 -13.16 -4.46 22.50
C ALA A 641 -14.52 -4.24 23.20
N CYS A 642 -14.65 -3.21 24.05
CA CYS A 642 -15.93 -2.91 24.70
C CYS A 642 -16.96 -2.24 23.79
N PRO A 643 -16.59 -1.40 22.81
CA PRO A 643 -17.48 -1.06 21.70
C PRO A 643 -18.07 -2.28 20.97
N VAL A 644 -17.25 -3.25 20.57
CA VAL A 644 -17.70 -4.51 19.93
C VAL A 644 -18.61 -5.32 20.86
N ALA A 645 -18.18 -5.55 22.11
CA ALA A 645 -18.95 -6.31 23.09
C ALA A 645 -20.35 -5.70 23.36
N ARG A 646 -20.46 -4.36 23.42
CA ARG A 646 -21.75 -3.66 23.58
C ARG A 646 -22.69 -3.86 22.39
N ASP A 647 -22.16 -3.84 21.17
CA ASP A 647 -22.97 -4.03 19.96
C ASP A 647 -23.47 -5.47 19.85
N VAL A 648 -22.64 -6.44 20.23
CA VAL A 648 -23.01 -7.86 20.34
C VAL A 648 -24.10 -8.05 21.40
N ALA A 649 -23.92 -7.48 22.60
CA ALA A 649 -24.90 -7.55 23.68
C ALA A 649 -26.25 -6.93 23.30
N ARG A 650 -26.25 -5.81 22.55
CA ARG A 650 -27.50 -5.23 22.00
C ARG A 650 -28.19 -6.20 21.03
N ARG A 651 -27.43 -6.83 20.11
CA ARG A 651 -27.99 -7.79 19.15
C ARG A 651 -28.55 -9.05 19.81
N ASP A 652 -27.96 -9.50 20.93
CA ASP A 652 -28.46 -10.67 21.64
C ASP A 652 -29.83 -10.46 22.32
N LEU A 653 -30.25 -9.21 22.56
CA LEU A 653 -31.59 -8.87 23.09
C LEU A 653 -32.73 -9.46 22.25
N ASP A 654 -32.54 -9.58 20.94
CA ASP A 654 -33.37 -10.43 20.08
C ASP A 654 -32.49 -11.22 19.11
N SER A 655 -31.73 -12.13 19.68
CA SER A 655 -30.90 -13.06 18.92
C SER A 655 -31.71 -14.00 18.00
N THR A 656 -33.04 -14.04 18.04
CA THR A 656 -33.84 -14.78 17.05
C THR A 656 -33.94 -14.03 15.72
N LYS A 657 -34.00 -12.69 15.76
CA LYS A 657 -33.98 -11.82 14.57
C LYS A 657 -32.57 -11.40 14.14
N TYR A 658 -31.62 -11.39 15.08
CA TYR A 658 -30.28 -10.85 14.86
C TYR A 658 -29.17 -11.87 15.14
N PRO A 659 -29.05 -12.96 14.34
CA PRO A 659 -27.96 -13.92 14.47
C PRO A 659 -26.60 -13.24 14.51
N THR A 660 -25.77 -13.63 15.46
CA THR A 660 -24.46 -13.02 15.72
C THR A 660 -23.45 -14.10 16.09
N TYR A 661 -22.31 -14.11 15.41
CA TYR A 661 -21.23 -15.07 15.60
C TYR A 661 -19.99 -14.31 16.04
N ARG A 662 -19.63 -14.44 17.32
CA ARG A 662 -18.56 -13.66 17.97
C ARG A 662 -17.25 -14.43 17.93
N TYR A 663 -16.16 -13.76 17.53
CA TYR A 663 -14.79 -14.27 17.68
C TYR A 663 -13.89 -13.39 18.56
N LEU A 664 -12.83 -14.00 19.08
CA LEU A 664 -11.64 -13.38 19.66
C LEU A 664 -10.40 -13.95 18.94
N TYR A 665 -9.56 -13.11 18.35
CA TYR A 665 -8.32 -13.54 17.69
C TYR A 665 -7.12 -13.34 18.62
N THR A 666 -6.31 -14.39 18.81
CA THR A 666 -5.17 -14.41 19.73
C THR A 666 -3.82 -14.64 19.01
N GLY A 667 -3.78 -14.56 17.68
CA GLY A 667 -2.60 -14.87 16.89
C GLY A 667 -1.43 -13.95 17.21
N ASN A 668 -0.24 -14.53 17.40
CA ASN A 668 1.00 -13.84 17.72
C ASN A 668 2.15 -14.48 16.93
N PHE A 669 2.07 -14.40 15.60
CA PHE A 669 3.02 -15.00 14.68
C PHE A 669 4.18 -14.03 14.42
N SER A 670 5.44 -14.48 14.48
CA SER A 670 6.60 -13.58 14.48
C SER A 670 6.83 -12.79 13.18
N ASN A 671 6.21 -13.18 12.07
CA ASN A 671 6.18 -12.50 10.78
C ASN A 671 5.08 -11.41 10.68
N ILE A 672 4.16 -11.34 11.64
CA ILE A 672 3.11 -10.30 11.73
C ILE A 672 3.28 -9.49 13.03
N SER A 673 3.79 -10.12 14.09
CA SER A 673 3.98 -9.58 15.43
C SER A 673 5.46 -9.73 15.86
N PRO A 674 6.43 -9.10 15.15
CA PRO A 674 7.86 -9.31 15.38
C PRO A 674 8.37 -8.74 16.72
N VAL A 675 7.62 -7.82 17.35
CA VAL A 675 8.00 -7.18 18.61
C VAL A 675 7.14 -7.74 19.76
N SER A 676 7.77 -8.05 20.89
CA SER A 676 7.19 -8.81 22.00
C SER A 676 5.91 -8.25 22.62
N TRP A 677 5.62 -6.95 22.44
CA TRP A 677 4.41 -6.30 22.95
C TRP A 677 3.31 -6.10 21.90
N PHE A 678 3.52 -6.49 20.63
CA PHE A 678 2.49 -6.39 19.58
C PHE A 678 1.33 -7.35 19.84
N GLY A 679 1.63 -8.64 20.09
CA GLY A 679 0.59 -9.66 20.27
C GLY A 679 -0.39 -9.71 19.08
N ALA A 680 -1.66 -10.03 19.34
CA ALA A 680 -2.74 -9.83 18.37
C ALA A 680 -3.16 -8.36 18.37
N PHE A 681 -2.39 -7.49 17.72
CA PHE A 681 -2.68 -6.06 17.59
C PHE A 681 -3.85 -5.81 16.62
N HIS A 682 -4.34 -4.57 16.56
CA HIS A 682 -5.44 -4.19 15.68
C HIS A 682 -5.13 -4.44 14.19
N SER A 683 -5.98 -5.21 13.50
CA SER A 683 -5.80 -5.66 12.09
C SER A 683 -4.86 -6.86 11.87
N ALA A 684 -4.25 -7.45 12.91
CA ALA A 684 -3.34 -8.60 12.81
C ALA A 684 -4.00 -9.91 12.30
N GLU A 685 -5.32 -9.94 12.20
CA GLU A 685 -6.11 -11.03 11.62
C GLU A 685 -6.22 -10.95 10.09
N LEU A 686 -6.06 -9.75 9.52
CA LEU A 686 -6.30 -9.52 8.09
C LEU A 686 -5.35 -10.28 7.15
N PRO A 687 -4.01 -10.37 7.39
CA PRO A 687 -3.13 -11.12 6.50
C PRO A 687 -3.51 -12.61 6.41
N LEU A 688 -4.14 -13.16 7.46
CA LEU A 688 -4.68 -14.52 7.47
C LEU A 688 -6.00 -14.61 6.70
N LEU A 689 -6.92 -13.66 6.90
CA LEU A 689 -8.21 -13.63 6.18
C LEU A 689 -8.10 -13.37 4.68
N PHE A 690 -7.10 -12.59 4.25
CA PHE A 690 -6.82 -12.33 2.83
C PHE A 690 -5.86 -13.35 2.19
N GLY A 691 -5.20 -14.19 3.00
CA GLY A 691 -4.26 -15.21 2.52
C GLY A 691 -2.92 -14.63 2.01
N THR A 692 -2.47 -13.51 2.59
CA THR A 692 -1.23 -12.77 2.23
C THR A 692 -0.14 -12.86 3.30
N HIS A 693 -0.38 -13.63 4.37
CA HIS A 693 0.46 -13.68 5.58
C HIS A 693 1.90 -14.17 5.31
N ASP A 694 2.10 -14.94 4.24
CA ASP A 694 3.38 -15.49 3.81
C ASP A 694 4.12 -14.65 2.74
N GLU A 695 3.51 -13.57 2.24
CA GLU A 695 4.05 -12.80 1.11
C GLU A 695 5.01 -11.66 1.49
N TYR A 696 4.74 -10.95 2.60
CA TYR A 696 5.38 -9.64 2.87
C TYR A 696 6.07 -9.49 4.23
N GLY A 697 5.79 -10.38 5.20
CA GLY A 697 6.37 -10.29 6.54
C GLY A 697 7.88 -10.59 6.57
N PRO A 698 8.61 -10.21 7.64
CA PRO A 698 10.06 -10.42 7.78
C PRO A 698 10.50 -11.90 7.92
N GLY A 699 9.58 -12.86 7.77
CA GLY A 699 9.86 -14.29 7.83
C GLY A 699 8.70 -15.12 7.29
N ASN A 700 8.98 -16.39 6.98
CA ASN A 700 7.99 -17.31 6.41
C ASN A 700 6.94 -17.72 7.44
N SER A 701 5.69 -17.84 6.99
CA SER A 701 4.59 -18.36 7.80
C SER A 701 4.78 -19.82 8.23
N THR A 702 4.28 -20.13 9.42
CA THR A 702 4.35 -21.50 9.96
C THR A 702 3.22 -22.39 9.41
N SER A 703 3.39 -23.71 9.44
CA SER A 703 2.32 -24.65 9.06
C SER A 703 1.06 -24.51 9.94
N PHE A 704 1.23 -24.12 11.21
CA PHE A 704 0.13 -23.81 12.11
C PHE A 704 -0.62 -22.55 11.67
N GLU A 705 0.10 -21.50 11.29
CA GLU A 705 -0.46 -20.23 10.79
C GLU A 705 -1.25 -20.40 9.49
N TYR A 706 -0.72 -21.15 8.50
CA TYR A 706 -1.50 -21.58 7.33
C TYR A 706 -2.77 -22.34 7.73
N SER A 707 -2.70 -23.15 8.79
CA SER A 707 -3.87 -23.89 9.29
C SER A 707 -4.88 -22.96 9.98
N VAL A 708 -4.45 -21.89 10.65
CA VAL A 708 -5.34 -20.84 11.19
C VAL A 708 -5.99 -20.06 10.05
N SER A 709 -5.20 -19.55 9.11
CA SER A 709 -5.61 -18.86 7.89
C SER A 709 -6.74 -19.60 7.17
N GLN A 710 -6.46 -20.85 6.75
CA GLN A 710 -7.44 -21.73 6.09
C GLN A 710 -8.62 -22.16 6.98
N THR A 711 -8.52 -22.01 8.30
CA THR A 711 -9.65 -22.22 9.22
C THR A 711 -10.59 -21.00 9.20
N MET A 712 -10.04 -19.79 9.25
CA MET A 712 -10.80 -18.54 9.24
C MET A 712 -11.43 -18.28 7.87
N GLU A 713 -10.63 -18.33 6.79
CA GLU A 713 -11.09 -18.19 5.40
C GLU A 713 -12.27 -19.15 5.07
N ALA A 714 -12.21 -20.40 5.53
CA ALA A 714 -13.27 -21.38 5.31
C ALA A 714 -14.56 -21.04 6.06
N LEU A 715 -14.47 -20.47 7.26
CA LEU A 715 -15.65 -20.05 8.04
C LEU A 715 -16.29 -18.80 7.41
N TRP A 716 -15.50 -17.79 7.03
CA TRP A 716 -15.96 -16.61 6.31
C TRP A 716 -16.65 -17.01 4.99
N LEU A 717 -16.02 -17.89 4.20
CA LEU A 717 -16.61 -18.42 2.96
C LEU A 717 -17.93 -19.14 3.20
N SER A 718 -17.98 -20.08 4.14
CA SER A 718 -19.20 -20.85 4.44
C SER A 718 -20.37 -19.95 4.88
N PHE A 719 -20.08 -18.84 5.55
CA PHE A 719 -21.05 -17.85 5.98
C PHE A 719 -21.57 -17.03 4.79
N ALA A 720 -20.71 -16.62 3.87
CA ALA A 720 -21.12 -15.94 2.64
C ALA A 720 -21.89 -16.87 1.68
N GLU A 721 -21.54 -18.15 1.63
CA GLU A 721 -22.25 -19.17 0.84
C GLU A 721 -23.71 -19.37 1.29
N ASN A 722 -23.96 -19.39 2.60
CA ASN A 722 -25.30 -19.53 3.20
C ASN A 722 -25.39 -18.86 4.59
N PRO A 723 -25.70 -17.54 4.65
CA PRO A 723 -25.72 -16.80 5.90
C PRO A 723 -26.77 -17.29 6.91
N ALA A 724 -27.90 -17.82 6.42
CA ALA A 724 -28.99 -18.32 7.25
C ALA A 724 -28.65 -19.63 7.99
N ALA A 725 -27.68 -20.41 7.48
CA ALA A 725 -27.19 -21.62 8.16
C ALA A 725 -26.08 -21.36 9.18
N GLY A 726 -25.51 -20.15 9.20
CA GLY A 726 -24.36 -19.78 10.00
C GLY A 726 -23.02 -20.36 9.49
N PRO A 727 -21.88 -19.88 10.03
CA PRO A 727 -20.56 -20.35 9.64
C PRO A 727 -20.35 -21.81 10.05
N LYS A 728 -19.80 -22.63 9.14
CA LYS A 728 -19.50 -24.04 9.39
C LYS A 728 -18.32 -24.54 8.57
N ARG A 729 -17.50 -25.41 9.15
CA ARG A 729 -16.32 -25.98 8.50
C ARG A 729 -16.25 -27.49 8.72
N PHE A 730 -15.87 -28.24 7.69
CA PHE A 730 -15.56 -29.66 7.85
C PHE A 730 -14.27 -29.82 8.67
N ASN A 731 -14.34 -30.55 9.78
CA ASN A 731 -13.20 -30.88 10.61
C ASN A 731 -12.56 -32.19 10.12
N THR A 732 -11.42 -32.07 9.43
CA THR A 732 -10.67 -33.20 8.88
C THR A 732 -10.09 -34.14 9.92
N SER A 733 -9.96 -33.72 11.18
CA SER A 733 -9.38 -34.54 12.26
C SER A 733 -10.36 -35.60 12.77
N ASP A 734 -11.64 -35.24 12.91
CA ASP A 734 -12.68 -36.07 13.54
C ASP A 734 -13.78 -36.50 12.55
N GLY A 735 -13.72 -36.06 11.29
CA GLY A 735 -14.70 -36.38 10.24
C GLY A 735 -16.08 -35.72 10.38
N GLY A 736 -16.27 -34.87 11.40
CA GLY A 736 -17.49 -34.09 11.63
C GLY A 736 -17.44 -32.69 11.04
N TYR A 737 -18.52 -31.92 11.21
CA TYR A 737 -18.53 -30.47 10.94
C TYR A 737 -18.45 -29.70 12.25
N PHE A 738 -17.57 -28.70 12.33
CA PHE A 738 -17.69 -27.63 13.30
C PHE A 738 -18.75 -26.65 12.79
N ALA A 739 -19.86 -26.52 13.51
CA ALA A 739 -20.80 -25.42 13.34
C ALA A 739 -20.44 -24.34 14.37
N TRP A 740 -20.24 -23.10 13.92
CA TRP A 740 -19.98 -21.99 14.82
C TRP A 740 -21.28 -21.69 15.58
N PRO A 741 -21.30 -21.83 16.92
CA PRO A 741 -22.51 -21.55 17.69
C PRO A 741 -22.87 -20.08 17.57
N GLN A 742 -24.16 -19.79 17.52
CA GLN A 742 -24.62 -18.42 17.66
C GLN A 742 -24.26 -17.92 19.06
N PHE A 743 -23.63 -16.75 19.15
CA PHE A 743 -23.26 -16.16 20.43
C PHE A 743 -24.50 -15.81 21.27
N LYS A 744 -24.39 -16.09 22.58
CA LYS A 744 -25.33 -15.67 23.63
C LYS A 744 -24.52 -15.04 24.76
N GLN A 745 -25.02 -13.96 25.34
CA GLN A 745 -24.40 -13.31 26.49
C GLN A 745 -24.27 -14.33 27.64
N ASN A 746 -23.10 -14.36 28.29
CA ASN A 746 -22.76 -15.30 29.37
C ASN A 746 -22.63 -16.80 28.99
N ALA A 747 -22.81 -17.19 27.72
CA ALA A 747 -22.60 -18.57 27.27
C ALA A 747 -21.16 -18.83 26.79
N SER A 748 -20.77 -20.09 26.53
CA SER A 748 -19.43 -20.47 26.03
C SER A 748 -19.28 -20.39 24.50
N ASP A 749 -20.12 -19.61 23.84
CA ASP A 749 -20.27 -19.61 22.37
C ASP A 749 -19.31 -18.65 21.64
N LEU A 750 -18.40 -17.99 22.38
CA LEU A 750 -17.29 -17.22 21.84
C LEU A 750 -16.27 -18.18 21.17
N VAL A 751 -15.99 -17.99 19.88
CA VAL A 751 -14.90 -18.69 19.20
C VAL A 751 -13.58 -17.96 19.42
N VAL A 752 -12.54 -18.69 19.79
CA VAL A 752 -11.18 -18.17 19.97
C VAL A 752 -10.27 -18.76 18.90
N PHE A 753 -9.61 -17.90 18.12
CA PHE A 753 -8.71 -18.30 17.03
C PHE A 753 -7.23 -18.20 17.45
N ALA A 754 -6.44 -19.18 17.01
CA ALA A 754 -4.98 -19.26 17.23
C ALA A 754 -4.50 -19.40 18.69
N GLU A 755 -5.35 -19.89 19.60
CA GLU A 755 -5.01 -20.05 21.02
C GLU A 755 -4.50 -21.46 21.33
N GLY A 756 -3.44 -21.56 22.16
CA GLY A 756 -2.98 -22.84 22.72
C GLY A 756 -2.56 -23.90 21.69
N GLY A 757 -2.15 -23.48 20.49
CA GLY A 757 -1.79 -24.40 19.39
C GLY A 757 -2.99 -25.00 18.64
N LYS A 758 -4.22 -24.50 18.87
CA LYS A 758 -5.43 -24.87 18.12
C LYS A 758 -5.80 -23.78 17.13
N THR A 759 -6.31 -24.15 15.97
CA THR A 759 -6.72 -23.15 14.96
C THR A 759 -7.96 -22.40 15.39
N LEU A 760 -8.94 -23.10 15.96
CA LEU A 760 -10.06 -22.54 16.70
C LEU A 760 -10.36 -23.38 17.95
N GLN A 761 -11.02 -22.77 18.94
CA GLN A 761 -11.74 -23.45 20.01
C GLN A 761 -12.91 -22.59 20.52
N LEU A 762 -13.83 -23.17 21.29
CA LEU A 762 -14.75 -22.38 22.10
C LEU A 762 -14.05 -21.86 23.35
N ALA A 763 -14.40 -20.66 23.78
CA ALA A 763 -13.82 -20.03 24.97
C ALA A 763 -14.08 -20.89 26.22
N THR A 764 -13.00 -21.22 26.94
CA THR A 764 -13.07 -21.98 28.19
C THR A 764 -13.52 -21.07 29.35
N ALA A 765 -13.75 -21.67 30.53
CA ALA A 765 -14.12 -20.91 31.72
C ALA A 765 -12.92 -20.09 32.24
N GLY A 766 -13.03 -18.76 32.19
CA GLY A 766 -12.03 -17.79 32.59
C GLY A 766 -12.44 -16.37 32.19
N PRO A 767 -11.76 -15.32 32.68
CA PRO A 767 -12.12 -13.93 32.38
C PRO A 767 -11.87 -13.60 30.90
N ARG A 768 -12.92 -13.15 30.22
CA ARG A 768 -12.94 -12.79 28.79
C ARG A 768 -12.75 -11.30 28.60
N VAL A 769 -12.44 -10.88 27.37
CA VAL A 769 -12.36 -9.45 27.03
C VAL A 769 -13.69 -8.72 27.32
N ASP A 770 -14.82 -9.39 27.08
CA ASP A 770 -16.16 -8.88 27.33
C ASP A 770 -16.46 -8.69 28.84
N ASP A 771 -15.89 -9.53 29.72
CA ASP A 771 -16.11 -9.47 31.17
C ASP A 771 -15.52 -8.19 31.80
N PHE A 772 -14.51 -7.59 31.16
CA PHE A 772 -13.92 -6.33 31.57
C PHE A 772 -14.72 -5.09 31.10
N CYS A 773 -15.79 -5.29 30.34
CA CYS A 773 -16.59 -4.21 29.75
C CYS A 773 -17.83 -3.82 30.57
N GLY A 774 -18.14 -4.56 31.65
CA GLY A 774 -19.27 -4.27 32.54
C GLY A 774 -20.64 -4.47 31.88
N LEU A 775 -20.81 -5.58 31.18
CA LEU A 775 -22.01 -5.96 30.40
C LEU A 775 -22.77 -7.14 31.02
#